data_AF-A0A7G2FBZ8-F1
#
_entry.id   AF-A0A7G2FBZ8-F1
#
_cell.length_a   1.000
_cell.length_b   1.000
_cell.length_c   1.000
_cell.angle_alpha   90.00
_cell.angle_beta   90.00
_cell.angle_gamma   90.00
#
_symmetry.space_group_name_H-M   'P 1'
#
loop_
_entity.id
_entity.type
_entity.pdbx_description
1 polymer ?
#
loop_
_entity_poly.entity_id
_entity_poly.type
_entity_poly.pdbx_seq_one_letter_code
_entity_poly.pdbx_strand_id
1 'polypeptide(L)'
;MHQDMVLLTLLNFELEAAKDLRKALSEAEARNLELATELETVTRKLDQLQESAARDTGALREAKEKQQELEEAKTQEYAKQQEALQAMRLQVEEANAAVVREREAARKAIEEAPPVIKEIPVLVEDTEKINSLTSEVEALKTERQAAEHLKKAFSEAEARNSELATELENASRKADQLQESAARDTKALTEAKDKLEERVEEVTWRLQLEKRQRLGKTKVFLRAGQMAELDARRAEVLGNAARRIQRQSRTFIACKEFRALRGAAIVLQSNCRGKLACNLYEEMRRQAAAVKIQKIFRRHIARESYLRIRHSTITVQTALRGMVARNEFRFRKQMKAATIIQARLRSHLTHSYYKQLQKAALSTQCGWRSRVARKELRTLNMAARDTGALREAKDKLEKRVEELTWRLQLEKRQRSELEEAKTQEYAKQQEALQAMRLQVEEANAAVVREREAAKKAIEEAPPVIKEIPVLVEDTEKINSLTSELEALKAERQAAEHLIKEAFMYYFNVLEPLWGVILRRECCSFSYGEYVKAGLAELEQWCIEATDEFAGSAWDELRHIRQAVDFLVIHQKPKLSLDEITRLFPVLTIRQLFRISTKYWDNKYGTHSVSSDVIEKIRVMMTEDSDESGSFLLEDDSSIIPFIVEDISMSMEQVNVNDIELPQLILENPCFSFLLTREEGNPS
;
A
#
# COMPACT_ATOMS: atom_id res chain seq x y z
N MET A 1 -29.81 -48.37 -35.25
CA MET A 1 -28.40 -48.03 -35.57
C MET A 1 -28.26 -46.74 -36.38
N HIS A 2 -28.71 -46.67 -37.64
CA HIS A 2 -28.30 -45.57 -38.53
C HIS A 2 -28.86 -44.18 -38.12
N GLN A 3 -30.07 -44.11 -37.55
CA GLN A 3 -30.58 -42.86 -36.97
C GLN A 3 -29.87 -42.48 -35.67
N ASP A 4 -29.52 -43.46 -34.83
CA ASP A 4 -28.82 -43.24 -33.56
C ASP A 4 -27.41 -42.69 -33.80
N MET A 5 -26.72 -43.17 -34.83
CA MET A 5 -25.41 -42.65 -35.27
C MET A 5 -25.48 -41.19 -35.76
N VAL A 6 -26.57 -40.81 -36.43
CA VAL A 6 -26.82 -39.41 -36.85
C VAL A 6 -27.17 -38.53 -35.64
N LEU A 7 -27.93 -39.05 -34.68
CA LEU A 7 -28.18 -38.36 -33.41
C LEU A 7 -26.90 -38.16 -32.59
N LEU A 8 -26.02 -39.16 -32.53
CA LEU A 8 -24.74 -39.09 -31.82
C LEU A 8 -23.75 -38.10 -32.46
N THR A 9 -23.68 -38.05 -33.80
CA THR A 9 -22.83 -37.08 -34.49
C THR A 9 -23.35 -35.65 -34.36
N LEU A 10 -24.67 -35.44 -34.37
CA LEU A 10 -25.27 -34.14 -34.05
C LEU A 10 -25.04 -33.74 -32.58
N LEU A 11 -25.21 -34.65 -31.62
CA LEU A 11 -24.92 -34.41 -30.20
C LEU A 11 -23.45 -34.07 -29.95
N ASN A 12 -22.51 -34.74 -30.62
CA ASN A 12 -21.09 -34.43 -30.53
C ASN A 12 -20.78 -33.05 -31.15
N PHE A 13 -21.41 -32.67 -32.26
CA PHE A 13 -21.24 -31.34 -32.85
C PHE A 13 -21.81 -30.23 -31.96
N GLU A 14 -22.99 -30.43 -31.36
CA GLU A 14 -23.55 -29.49 -30.38
C GLU A 14 -22.70 -29.42 -29.09
N LEU A 15 -22.09 -30.53 -28.67
CA LEU A 15 -21.17 -30.58 -27.53
C LEU A 15 -19.87 -29.83 -27.81
N GLU A 16 -19.28 -29.96 -28.99
CA GLU A 16 -18.04 -29.24 -29.36
C GLU A 16 -18.31 -27.74 -29.49
N ALA A 17 -19.38 -27.34 -30.19
CA ALA A 17 -19.80 -25.95 -30.25
C ALA A 17 -20.12 -25.36 -28.85
N ALA A 18 -20.60 -26.17 -27.91
CA ALA A 18 -20.79 -25.75 -26.52
C ALA A 18 -19.47 -25.62 -25.73
N LYS A 19 -18.44 -26.44 -26.03
CA LYS A 19 -17.08 -26.26 -25.48
C LYS A 19 -16.45 -24.98 -26.02
N ASP A 20 -16.52 -24.73 -27.32
CA ASP A 20 -15.97 -23.52 -27.95
C ASP A 20 -16.61 -22.24 -27.41
N LEU A 21 -17.95 -22.22 -27.29
CA LEU A 21 -18.67 -21.11 -26.67
C LEU A 21 -18.31 -20.93 -25.19
N ARG A 22 -17.99 -22.01 -24.47
CA ARG A 22 -17.53 -21.95 -23.07
C ARG A 22 -16.08 -21.44 -22.97
N LYS A 23 -15.19 -21.83 -23.90
CA LYS A 23 -13.82 -21.32 -24.00
C LYS A 23 -13.82 -19.82 -24.31
N ALA A 24 -14.54 -19.40 -25.35
CA ALA A 24 -14.68 -17.99 -25.72
C ALA A 24 -15.34 -17.14 -24.61
N LEU A 25 -16.28 -17.71 -23.84
CA LEU A 25 -16.82 -17.05 -22.64
C LEU A 25 -15.75 -16.88 -21.55
N SER A 26 -14.94 -17.91 -21.29
CA SER A 26 -13.85 -17.85 -20.31
C SER A 26 -12.77 -16.84 -20.69
N GLU A 27 -12.41 -16.76 -21.98
CA GLU A 27 -11.49 -15.75 -22.52
C GLU A 27 -12.07 -14.34 -22.40
N ALA A 28 -13.36 -14.16 -22.65
CA ALA A 28 -14.05 -12.89 -22.46
C ALA A 28 -14.14 -12.50 -20.97
N GLU A 29 -14.39 -13.45 -20.06
CA GLU A 29 -14.41 -13.20 -18.61
C GLU A 29 -13.01 -12.86 -18.07
N ALA A 30 -11.95 -13.49 -18.59
CA ALA A 30 -10.56 -13.12 -18.29
C ALA A 30 -10.22 -11.69 -18.75
N ARG A 31 -10.53 -11.32 -20.01
CA ARG A 31 -10.32 -9.95 -20.52
C ARG A 31 -11.12 -8.88 -19.76
N ASN A 32 -12.31 -9.22 -19.25
CA ASN A 32 -13.08 -8.30 -18.39
C ASN A 32 -12.45 -8.14 -17.00
N LEU A 33 -11.80 -9.17 -16.46
CA LEU A 33 -11.05 -9.08 -15.21
C LEU A 33 -9.77 -8.25 -15.37
N GLU A 34 -9.06 -8.43 -16.48
CA GLU A 34 -7.88 -7.64 -16.87
C GLU A 34 -8.21 -6.16 -17.04
N LEU A 35 -9.25 -5.81 -17.82
CA LEU A 35 -9.72 -4.42 -17.94
C LEU A 35 -10.19 -3.83 -16.60
N ALA A 36 -10.70 -4.66 -15.67
CA ALA A 36 -11.07 -4.20 -14.33
C ALA A 36 -9.83 -3.89 -13.47
N THR A 37 -8.77 -4.71 -13.51
CA THR A 37 -7.52 -4.40 -12.79
C THR A 37 -6.80 -3.21 -13.41
N GLU A 38 -6.81 -3.05 -14.74
CA GLU A 38 -6.32 -1.84 -15.40
C GLU A 38 -7.05 -0.59 -14.88
N LEU A 39 -8.38 -0.60 -14.87
CA LEU A 39 -9.19 0.52 -14.35
C LEU A 39 -8.91 0.81 -12.86
N GLU A 40 -8.70 -0.22 -12.03
CA GLU A 40 -8.28 -0.02 -10.64
C GLU A 40 -6.87 0.62 -10.55
N THR A 41 -5.90 0.22 -11.38
CA THR A 41 -4.57 0.86 -11.38
C THR A 41 -4.61 2.29 -11.89
N VAL A 42 -5.45 2.60 -12.89
CA VAL A 42 -5.66 3.96 -13.40
C VAL A 42 -6.33 4.83 -12.34
N THR A 43 -7.34 4.31 -11.65
CA THR A 43 -7.99 5.01 -10.52
C THR A 43 -6.98 5.30 -9.40
N ARG A 44 -6.18 4.30 -9.00
CA ARG A 44 -5.15 4.45 -7.97
C ARG A 44 -4.05 5.46 -8.36
N LYS A 45 -3.69 5.56 -9.64
CA LYS A 45 -2.79 6.59 -10.17
C LYS A 45 -3.44 7.98 -10.12
N LEU A 46 -4.73 8.09 -10.44
CA LEU A 46 -5.49 9.33 -10.35
C LEU A 46 -5.53 9.85 -8.90
N ASP A 47 -5.81 8.97 -7.94
CA ASP A 47 -5.81 9.29 -6.51
C ASP A 47 -4.43 9.77 -6.05
N GLN A 48 -3.35 9.07 -6.44
CA GLN A 48 -1.97 9.47 -6.13
C GLN A 48 -1.57 10.84 -6.71
N LEU A 49 -2.06 11.17 -7.91
CA LEU A 49 -1.85 12.48 -8.53
C LEU A 49 -2.67 13.59 -7.87
N GLN A 50 -3.87 13.27 -7.37
CA GLN A 50 -4.64 14.21 -6.53
C GLN A 50 -3.96 14.43 -5.17
N GLU A 51 -3.40 13.38 -4.55
CA GLU A 51 -2.63 13.49 -3.31
C GLU A 51 -1.29 14.24 -3.48
N SER A 52 -0.62 14.16 -4.65
CA SER A 52 0.55 15.01 -4.91
C SER A 52 0.12 16.47 -5.11
N ALA A 53 -0.86 16.74 -5.98
CA ALA A 53 -1.34 18.11 -6.21
C ALA A 53 -1.89 18.78 -4.93
N ALA A 54 -2.52 18.02 -4.02
CA ALA A 54 -2.95 18.51 -2.71
C ALA A 54 -1.76 18.85 -1.78
N ARG A 55 -0.66 18.08 -1.83
CA ARG A 55 0.58 18.39 -1.09
C ARG A 55 1.31 19.59 -1.69
N ASP A 56 1.41 19.67 -3.03
CA ASP A 56 2.08 20.76 -3.73
C ASP A 56 1.35 22.10 -3.52
N THR A 57 0.01 22.10 -3.57
CA THR A 57 -0.79 23.29 -3.24
C THR A 57 -0.77 23.64 -1.75
N GLY A 58 -0.61 22.66 -0.86
CA GLY A 58 -0.33 22.88 0.56
C GLY A 58 1.02 23.56 0.80
N ALA A 59 2.09 23.02 0.21
CA ALA A 59 3.43 23.58 0.27
C ALA A 59 3.50 25.00 -0.34
N LEU A 60 2.78 25.25 -1.44
CA LEU A 60 2.66 26.59 -2.03
C LEU A 60 1.91 27.57 -1.12
N ARG A 61 0.94 27.13 -0.32
CA ARG A 61 0.29 27.96 0.71
C ARG A 61 1.27 28.28 1.84
N GLU A 62 1.91 27.26 2.43
CA GLU A 62 2.91 27.47 3.48
C GLU A 62 4.06 28.38 3.04
N ALA A 63 4.53 28.26 1.80
CA ALA A 63 5.57 29.12 1.24
C ALA A 63 5.09 30.58 1.13
N LYS A 64 3.83 30.81 0.74
CA LYS A 64 3.23 32.16 0.70
C LYS A 64 3.02 32.75 2.09
N GLU A 65 2.59 31.94 3.05
CA GLU A 65 2.42 32.37 4.45
C GLU A 65 3.78 32.75 5.06
N LYS A 66 4.81 31.91 4.92
CA LYS A 66 6.19 32.21 5.35
C LYS A 66 6.79 33.42 4.63
N GLN A 67 6.45 33.64 3.35
CA GLN A 67 6.90 34.82 2.61
C GLN A 67 6.17 36.10 3.05
N GLN A 68 4.89 36.02 3.41
CA GLN A 68 4.16 37.14 4.01
C GLN A 68 4.73 37.48 5.40
N GLU A 69 4.94 36.49 6.27
CA GLU A 69 5.59 36.67 7.58
C GLU A 69 6.98 37.34 7.43
N LEU A 70 7.74 36.99 6.39
CA LEU A 70 9.04 37.58 6.10
C LEU A 70 8.94 39.06 5.65
N GLU A 71 7.96 39.43 4.82
CA GLU A 71 7.75 40.85 4.45
C GLU A 71 7.17 41.68 5.61
N GLU A 72 6.31 41.09 6.45
CA GLU A 72 5.84 41.71 7.70
C GLU A 72 6.99 41.92 8.69
N ALA A 73 7.92 40.96 8.82
CA ALA A 73 9.12 41.10 9.62
C ALA A 73 10.05 42.22 9.08
N LYS A 74 10.33 42.23 7.77
CA LYS A 74 11.14 43.28 7.11
C LYS A 74 10.56 44.67 7.30
N THR A 75 9.24 44.84 7.13
CA THR A 75 8.58 46.14 7.29
C THR A 75 8.60 46.63 8.75
N GLN A 76 8.44 45.73 9.73
CA GLN A 76 8.65 46.06 11.14
C GLN A 76 10.11 46.41 11.46
N GLU A 77 11.10 45.73 10.86
CA GLU A 77 12.51 46.06 11.05
C GLU A 77 12.86 47.43 10.44
N TYR A 78 12.37 47.70 9.22
CA TYR A 78 12.56 48.98 8.55
C TYR A 78 11.92 50.14 9.33
N ALA A 79 10.74 49.93 9.93
CA ALA A 79 10.12 50.90 10.82
C ALA A 79 11.00 51.20 12.06
N LYS A 80 11.51 50.16 12.74
CA LYS A 80 12.46 50.33 13.88
C LYS A 80 13.74 51.05 13.47
N GLN A 81 14.27 50.77 12.27
CA GLN A 81 15.44 51.47 11.73
C GLN A 81 15.13 52.96 11.45
N GLN A 82 13.93 53.29 10.95
CA GLN A 82 13.49 54.68 10.78
C GLN A 82 13.30 55.41 12.12
N GLU A 83 12.68 54.77 13.13
CA GLU A 83 12.54 55.31 14.48
C GLU A 83 13.91 55.59 15.12
N ALA A 84 14.85 54.65 15.02
CA ALA A 84 16.22 54.82 15.50
C ALA A 84 16.96 55.97 14.77
N LEU A 85 16.77 56.12 13.46
CA LEU A 85 17.33 57.24 12.69
C LEU A 85 16.70 58.60 13.06
N GLN A 86 15.41 58.64 13.41
CA GLN A 86 14.76 59.86 13.90
C GLN A 86 15.25 60.22 15.30
N ALA A 87 15.35 59.24 16.21
CA ALA A 87 15.90 59.46 17.55
C ALA A 87 17.36 59.94 17.51
N MET A 88 18.19 59.36 16.63
CA MET A 88 19.58 59.79 16.45
C MET A 88 19.69 61.21 15.86
N ARG A 89 18.80 61.60 14.94
CA ARG A 89 18.72 62.99 14.45
C ARG A 89 18.37 63.96 15.58
N LEU A 90 17.37 63.63 16.39
CA LEU A 90 16.96 64.46 17.53
C LEU A 90 18.10 64.61 18.54
N GLN A 91 18.81 63.53 18.87
CA GLN A 91 20.00 63.59 19.74
C GLN A 91 21.14 64.45 19.16
N VAL A 92 21.34 64.44 17.84
CA VAL A 92 22.31 65.32 17.17
C VAL A 92 21.87 66.79 17.23
N GLU A 93 20.58 67.09 17.06
CA GLU A 93 20.03 68.45 17.22
C GLU A 93 20.14 68.95 18.67
N GLU A 94 19.82 68.11 19.67
CA GLU A 94 19.98 68.40 21.09
C GLU A 94 21.46 68.59 21.49
N ALA A 95 22.37 67.75 20.98
CA ALA A 95 23.81 67.88 21.22
C ALA A 95 24.38 69.15 20.59
N ASN A 96 23.97 69.51 19.37
CA ASN A 96 24.34 70.79 18.76
C ASN A 96 23.82 71.98 19.59
N ALA A 97 22.59 71.92 20.09
CA ALA A 97 22.03 72.92 21.00
C ALA A 97 22.72 72.95 22.38
N ALA A 98 23.32 71.85 22.84
CA ALA A 98 24.18 71.83 24.04
C ALA A 98 25.53 72.51 23.77
N VAL A 99 26.21 72.18 22.67
CA VAL A 99 27.50 72.78 22.27
C VAL A 99 27.40 74.29 22.06
N VAL A 100 26.27 74.81 21.56
CA VAL A 100 26.02 76.27 21.51
C VAL A 100 25.97 76.86 22.92
N ARG A 101 25.18 76.28 23.84
CA ARG A 101 25.05 76.76 25.22
C ARG A 101 26.36 76.69 26.00
N GLU A 102 27.18 75.65 25.83
CA GLU A 102 28.50 75.56 26.46
C GLU A 102 29.47 76.60 25.92
N ARG A 103 29.43 76.92 24.62
CA ARG A 103 30.26 78.00 24.03
C ARG A 103 29.87 79.39 24.51
N GLU A 104 28.59 79.61 24.83
CA GLU A 104 28.12 80.85 25.47
C GLU A 104 28.49 80.92 26.96
N ALA A 105 28.36 79.81 27.70
CA ALA A 105 28.78 79.72 29.09
C ALA A 105 30.29 79.90 29.28
N ALA A 106 31.11 79.26 28.43
CA ALA A 106 32.57 79.37 28.46
C ALA A 106 33.08 80.80 28.16
N ARG A 107 32.32 81.62 27.43
CA ARG A 107 32.63 83.04 27.24
C ARG A 107 32.34 83.92 28.46
N LYS A 108 31.58 83.43 29.45
CA LYS A 108 31.20 84.16 30.67
C LYS A 108 32.05 83.82 31.91
N ALA A 109 32.99 82.89 31.81
CA ALA A 109 33.70 82.32 32.97
C ALA A 109 35.24 82.51 32.94
N ILE A 110 35.73 83.47 32.14
CA ILE A 110 37.18 83.68 31.90
C ILE A 110 37.72 84.97 32.58
N GLU A 111 36.86 85.76 33.22
CA GLU A 111 37.21 87.14 33.65
C GLU A 111 37.78 87.26 35.09
N GLU A 112 37.62 86.25 35.98
CA GLU A 112 37.90 86.44 37.43
C GLU A 112 38.83 85.41 38.12
N ALA A 113 39.97 85.92 38.62
CA ALA A 113 40.73 85.57 39.85
C ALA A 113 41.77 84.38 39.93
N PRO A 114 42.99 84.62 40.50
CA PRO A 114 44.03 83.60 40.85
C PRO A 114 44.38 83.51 42.40
N PRO A 115 45.56 83.05 42.95
CA PRO A 115 45.76 81.69 43.56
C PRO A 115 46.54 81.53 44.95
N VAL A 116 46.71 80.26 45.49
CA VAL A 116 47.75 79.71 46.48
C VAL A 116 47.51 79.86 48.06
N ILE A 117 47.99 79.12 49.13
CA ILE A 117 48.69 77.81 49.57
C ILE A 117 48.74 77.70 51.18
N LYS A 118 49.25 76.80 52.10
CA LYS A 118 49.94 75.45 52.33
C LYS A 118 49.94 75.00 53.87
N GLU A 119 50.50 73.80 54.28
CA GLU A 119 51.17 73.37 55.59
C GLU A 119 50.50 72.61 56.82
N ILE A 120 51.33 71.95 57.71
CA ILE A 120 51.08 70.95 58.85
C ILE A 120 52.40 70.66 59.69
N PRO A 121 52.69 69.76 60.73
CA PRO A 121 52.03 68.91 61.82
C PRO A 121 52.66 69.12 63.30
N VAL A 122 52.83 68.28 64.40
CA VAL A 122 52.57 66.87 64.95
C VAL A 122 52.83 66.66 66.52
N LEU A 123 52.31 65.60 67.21
CA LEU A 123 52.62 64.91 68.57
C LEU A 123 52.59 65.70 69.95
N VAL A 124 52.84 65.23 71.22
CA VAL A 124 53.37 63.99 71.93
C VAL A 124 52.98 63.84 73.48
N GLU A 125 53.38 62.76 74.23
CA GLU A 125 52.90 62.22 75.58
C GLU A 125 54.06 61.70 76.58
N ASP A 126 54.01 61.18 77.87
CA ASP A 126 53.20 61.19 79.17
C ASP A 126 53.93 60.39 80.39
N THR A 127 53.38 60.28 81.66
CA THR A 127 53.64 59.34 82.87
C THR A 127 54.65 59.69 84.06
N GLU A 128 54.82 59.13 85.32
CA GLU A 128 54.18 58.37 86.50
C GLU A 128 55.27 58.19 87.70
N LYS A 129 55.27 57.71 89.00
CA LYS A 129 54.42 57.22 90.21
C LYS A 129 55.21 57.08 91.61
N ILE A 130 54.56 56.69 92.77
CA ILE A 130 55.01 55.93 94.04
C ILE A 130 55.50 56.60 95.41
N ASN A 131 55.46 55.92 96.61
CA ASN A 131 55.68 56.42 98.05
C ASN A 131 56.13 55.37 99.18
N SER A 132 56.30 55.73 100.51
CA SER A 132 56.79 54.87 101.69
C SER A 132 56.35 55.25 103.19
N LEU A 133 56.86 54.61 104.32
CA LEU A 133 56.32 54.56 105.76
C LEU A 133 57.30 54.34 107.02
N THR A 134 56.80 54.29 108.30
CA THR A 134 57.29 53.67 109.66
C THR A 134 58.41 54.30 110.60
N SER A 135 58.66 54.07 111.95
CA SER A 135 57.88 53.76 113.26
C SER A 135 58.75 53.65 114.62
N GLU A 136 58.13 53.56 115.87
CA GLU A 136 58.56 53.03 117.26
C GLU A 136 59.64 53.71 118.24
N VAL A 137 59.86 53.47 119.60
CA VAL A 137 59.10 53.14 120.90
C VAL A 137 59.94 53.17 122.29
N GLU A 138 59.33 53.10 123.53
CA GLU A 138 59.81 52.78 124.98
C GLU A 138 60.64 53.78 125.91
N ALA A 139 60.98 53.73 127.26
CA ALA A 139 60.89 52.84 128.52
C ALA A 139 61.12 53.61 129.93
N LEU A 140 61.03 53.00 131.19
CA LEU A 140 61.04 53.72 132.56
C LEU A 140 61.45 53.10 133.98
N LYS A 141 61.89 53.98 134.95
CA LYS A 141 61.60 54.16 136.46
C LYS A 141 62.29 53.46 137.72
N THR A 142 62.17 54.11 138.92
CA THR A 142 62.62 53.67 140.32
C THR A 142 61.99 54.51 141.52
N GLU A 143 62.02 54.06 142.81
CA GLU A 143 61.44 54.65 144.09
C GLU A 143 62.04 54.02 145.42
N ARG A 144 61.84 54.33 146.75
CA ARG A 144 61.32 55.41 147.71
C ARG A 144 61.49 54.98 149.24
N GLN A 145 61.29 55.87 150.28
CA GLN A 145 60.99 55.65 151.78
C GLN A 145 62.12 55.78 152.89
N ALA A 146 61.86 56.02 154.21
CA ALA A 146 60.74 56.64 154.99
C ALA A 146 61.06 56.91 156.50
N ALA A 147 60.21 57.72 157.18
CA ALA A 147 60.16 57.91 158.64
C ALA A 147 58.70 57.87 159.13
N GLU A 148 58.32 56.88 159.95
CA GLU A 148 56.99 56.25 159.77
C GLU A 148 56.01 56.33 160.95
N HIS A 149 56.47 56.32 162.22
CA HIS A 149 55.56 55.94 163.31
C HIS A 149 54.71 57.07 163.91
N LEU A 150 55.20 58.32 164.03
CA LEU A 150 54.32 59.46 164.35
C LEU A 150 53.48 59.90 163.15
N LYS A 151 53.93 59.54 161.94
CA LYS A 151 53.11 59.56 160.73
C LYS A 151 51.86 58.69 160.89
N LYS A 152 51.87 57.65 161.74
CA LYS A 152 50.82 56.63 161.79
C LYS A 152 49.50 57.13 162.39
N ALA A 153 49.52 57.75 163.58
CA ALA A 153 48.31 58.28 164.20
C ALA A 153 47.72 59.47 163.40
N PHE A 154 48.58 60.29 162.80
CA PHE A 154 48.15 61.32 161.86
C PHE A 154 47.56 60.66 160.59
N SER A 155 48.18 59.59 160.07
CA SER A 155 47.67 58.83 158.92
C SER A 155 46.35 58.09 159.19
N GLU A 156 45.97 57.79 160.43
CA GLU A 156 44.65 57.22 160.74
C GLU A 156 43.55 58.29 160.71
N ALA A 157 43.87 59.52 161.09
CA ALA A 157 42.99 60.68 160.92
C ALA A 157 42.95 61.15 159.44
N GLU A 158 44.09 61.23 158.77
CA GLU A 158 44.19 61.49 157.32
C GLU A 158 43.56 60.36 156.51
N ALA A 159 43.62 59.09 156.93
CA ALA A 159 42.93 57.99 156.23
C ALA A 159 41.43 58.18 156.28
N ARG A 160 40.84 58.50 157.45
CA ARG A 160 39.40 58.80 157.53
C ARG A 160 39.01 60.06 156.77
N ASN A 161 39.85 61.10 156.79
CA ASN A 161 39.63 62.28 155.94
C ASN A 161 39.82 61.97 154.45
N SER A 162 40.67 61.00 154.08
CA SER A 162 40.93 60.57 152.70
C SER A 162 39.82 59.65 152.18
N GLU A 163 39.30 58.75 153.02
CA GLU A 163 38.08 57.99 152.74
C GLU A 163 36.90 58.95 152.55
N LEU A 164 36.65 59.87 153.50
CA LEU A 164 35.58 60.87 153.35
C LEU A 164 35.80 61.81 152.15
N ALA A 165 37.04 62.21 151.85
CA ALA A 165 37.35 63.03 150.68
C ALA A 165 37.18 62.26 149.37
N THR A 166 37.55 60.98 149.30
CA THR A 166 37.36 60.15 148.09
C THR A 166 35.92 59.69 147.93
N GLU A 167 35.17 59.46 149.01
CA GLU A 167 33.71 59.29 148.97
C GLU A 167 33.02 60.57 148.47
N LEU A 168 33.43 61.75 148.97
CA LEU A 168 32.86 63.03 148.54
C LEU A 168 33.28 63.42 147.11
N GLU A 169 34.51 63.09 146.68
CA GLU A 169 34.95 63.25 145.30
C GLU A 169 34.22 62.27 144.36
N ASN A 170 34.02 61.01 144.77
CA ASN A 170 33.23 60.05 144.00
C ASN A 170 31.74 60.42 143.96
N ALA A 171 31.19 61.01 145.03
CA ALA A 171 29.85 61.58 145.05
C ALA A 171 29.75 62.79 144.12
N SER A 172 30.77 63.66 144.08
CA SER A 172 30.84 64.80 143.15
C SER A 172 30.91 64.30 141.70
N ARG A 173 31.86 63.42 141.35
CA ARG A 173 31.96 62.80 140.02
C ARG A 173 30.65 62.13 139.58
N LYS A 174 29.91 61.53 140.53
CA LYS A 174 28.60 60.91 140.25
C LYS A 174 27.49 61.95 140.08
N ALA A 175 27.54 63.06 140.80
CA ALA A 175 26.67 64.21 140.56
C ALA A 175 26.96 64.84 139.18
N ASP A 176 28.23 65.03 138.82
CA ASP A 176 28.67 65.55 137.52
C ASP A 176 28.20 64.64 136.37
N GLN A 177 28.36 63.32 136.49
CA GLN A 177 27.85 62.35 135.51
C GLN A 177 26.32 62.37 135.38
N LEU A 178 25.59 62.52 136.49
CA LEU A 178 24.13 62.67 136.46
C LEU A 178 23.74 64.01 135.82
N GLN A 179 24.46 65.09 136.11
CA GLN A 179 24.22 66.41 135.55
C GLN A 179 24.53 66.48 134.04
N GLU A 180 25.57 65.78 133.56
CA GLU A 180 25.78 65.56 132.12
C GLU A 180 24.66 64.74 131.49
N SER A 181 24.18 63.67 132.14
CA SER A 181 23.09 62.85 131.58
C SER A 181 21.81 63.67 131.45
N ALA A 182 21.46 64.47 132.46
CA ALA A 182 20.35 65.41 132.39
C ALA A 182 20.55 66.50 131.33
N ALA A 183 21.79 66.99 131.12
CA ALA A 183 22.09 67.94 130.05
C ALA A 183 21.94 67.31 128.65
N ARG A 184 22.29 66.03 128.49
CA ARG A 184 22.10 65.28 127.23
C ARG A 184 20.61 65.01 126.96
N ASP A 185 19.86 64.58 127.97
CA ASP A 185 18.43 64.27 127.84
C ASP A 185 17.57 65.53 127.61
N THR A 186 17.89 66.65 128.29
CA THR A 186 17.22 67.93 128.05
C THR A 186 17.50 68.48 126.66
N LYS A 187 18.74 68.35 126.15
CA LYS A 187 19.08 68.70 124.75
C LYS A 187 18.30 67.85 123.75
N ALA A 188 18.25 66.53 123.94
CA ALA A 188 17.48 65.62 123.08
C ALA A 188 15.98 65.97 123.07
N LEU A 189 15.42 66.34 124.23
CA LEU A 189 14.04 66.84 124.35
C LEU A 189 13.82 68.16 123.59
N THR A 190 14.76 69.11 123.62
CA THR A 190 14.64 70.33 122.81
C THR A 190 14.70 70.03 121.31
N GLU A 191 15.66 69.23 120.84
CA GLU A 191 15.74 68.88 119.42
C GLU A 191 14.51 68.10 118.91
N ALA A 192 13.92 67.24 119.76
CA ALA A 192 12.70 66.52 119.44
C ALA A 192 11.46 67.43 119.41
N LYS A 193 11.38 68.40 120.33
CA LYS A 193 10.32 69.43 120.34
C LYS A 193 10.38 70.30 119.09
N ASP A 194 11.56 70.81 118.73
CA ASP A 194 11.69 71.78 117.64
C ASP A 194 11.38 71.13 116.27
N LYS A 195 11.81 69.87 116.06
CA LYS A 195 11.41 69.03 114.91
C LYS A 195 9.90 68.70 114.87
N LEU A 196 9.21 68.73 116.02
CA LEU A 196 7.77 68.52 116.08
C LEU A 196 7.02 69.82 115.76
N GLU A 197 7.49 70.96 116.24
CA GLU A 197 6.95 72.28 115.91
C GLU A 197 7.12 72.58 114.41
N GLU A 198 8.30 72.38 113.83
CA GLU A 198 8.56 72.51 112.38
C GLU A 198 7.56 71.69 111.53
N ARG A 199 7.30 70.42 111.90
CA ARG A 199 6.35 69.56 111.18
C ARG A 199 4.89 69.95 111.38
N VAL A 200 4.53 70.56 112.51
CA VAL A 200 3.18 71.11 112.73
C VAL A 200 3.00 72.40 111.93
N GLU A 201 4.03 73.24 111.82
CA GLU A 201 4.03 74.42 110.96
C GLU A 201 3.96 74.02 109.47
N GLU A 202 4.76 73.06 109.01
CA GLU A 202 4.70 72.54 107.63
C GLU A 202 3.30 72.05 107.25
N VAL A 203 2.67 71.25 108.14
CA VAL A 203 1.31 70.72 107.92
C VAL A 203 0.26 71.82 107.95
N THR A 204 0.37 72.81 108.85
CA THR A 204 -0.60 73.92 108.90
C THR A 204 -0.44 74.92 107.75
N TRP A 205 0.78 75.10 107.21
CA TRP A 205 1.05 75.87 105.99
C TRP A 205 0.47 75.17 104.75
N ARG A 206 0.74 73.86 104.59
CA ARG A 206 0.13 73.02 103.53
C ARG A 206 -1.41 72.98 103.60
N LEU A 207 -2.01 73.30 104.75
CA LEU A 207 -3.46 73.38 104.97
C LEU A 207 -4.00 74.82 105.00
N GLN A 208 -3.16 75.84 104.76
CA GLN A 208 -3.51 77.28 104.70
C GLN A 208 -4.13 77.86 105.99
N LEU A 209 -3.76 77.33 107.15
CA LEU A 209 -4.34 77.70 108.46
C LEU A 209 -3.65 78.89 109.16
N GLU A 210 -2.60 79.44 108.53
CA GLU A 210 -1.58 80.34 109.08
C GLU A 210 -2.08 81.47 110.00
N LYS A 211 -3.18 82.15 109.64
CA LYS A 211 -3.52 83.45 110.25
C LYS A 211 -4.33 83.39 111.56
N ARG A 212 -4.67 82.20 112.11
CA ARG A 212 -5.71 82.10 113.18
C ARG A 212 -5.48 81.15 114.35
N GLN A 213 -4.40 80.36 114.38
CA GLN A 213 -4.12 79.41 115.46
C GLN A 213 -3.11 79.93 116.49
N ARG A 214 -2.95 79.26 117.63
CA ARG A 214 -1.84 79.48 118.57
C ARG A 214 -1.25 78.14 119.02
N LEU A 215 0.05 77.96 118.80
CA LEU A 215 0.81 76.86 119.41
C LEU A 215 1.07 77.19 120.88
N GLY A 216 0.75 76.26 121.78
CA GLY A 216 1.18 76.29 123.18
C GLY A 216 2.04 75.07 123.48
N LYS A 217 2.88 75.18 124.53
CA LYS A 217 3.96 74.22 124.91
C LYS A 217 3.60 72.71 124.98
N THR A 218 2.33 72.34 124.87
CA THR A 218 1.85 70.95 124.89
C THR A 218 0.57 70.72 124.08
N LYS A 219 -0.04 71.77 123.49
CA LYS A 219 -1.35 71.71 122.80
C LYS A 219 -1.46 72.79 121.73
N VAL A 220 -2.03 72.43 120.58
CA VAL A 220 -2.46 73.38 119.54
C VAL A 220 -3.81 73.96 119.91
N PHE A 221 -3.91 75.28 120.00
CA PHE A 221 -5.17 75.97 120.32
C PHE A 221 -5.86 76.44 119.04
N LEU A 222 -7.02 75.83 118.78
CA LEU A 222 -7.88 76.04 117.62
C LEU A 222 -9.09 76.89 118.00
N ARG A 223 -9.54 77.78 117.10
CA ARG A 223 -10.84 78.46 117.24
C ARG A 223 -11.97 77.50 116.89
N ALA A 224 -13.17 77.78 117.42
CA ALA A 224 -14.39 77.07 117.05
C ALA A 224 -14.55 77.02 115.52
N GLY A 225 -14.94 75.86 115.00
CA GLY A 225 -15.03 75.56 113.56
C GLY A 225 -13.76 74.96 112.93
N GLN A 226 -12.55 75.28 113.40
CA GLN A 226 -11.32 74.84 112.72
C GLN A 226 -11.07 73.32 112.78
N MET A 227 -11.55 72.63 113.82
CA MET A 227 -11.55 71.15 113.84
C MET A 227 -12.47 70.57 112.76
N ALA A 228 -13.65 71.16 112.55
CA ALA A 228 -14.58 70.71 111.52
C ALA A 228 -14.05 70.98 110.10
N GLU A 229 -13.27 72.04 109.91
CA GLU A 229 -12.54 72.32 108.66
C GLU A 229 -11.44 71.28 108.40
N LEU A 230 -10.67 70.89 109.42
CA LEU A 230 -9.68 69.82 109.34
C LEU A 230 -10.30 68.46 109.02
N ASP A 231 -11.38 68.08 109.71
CA ASP A 231 -12.09 66.83 109.45
C ASP A 231 -12.82 66.84 108.08
N ALA A 232 -13.30 68.00 107.61
CA ALA A 232 -13.83 68.16 106.26
C ALA A 232 -12.73 67.95 105.20
N ARG A 233 -11.53 68.51 105.38
CA ARG A 233 -10.38 68.24 104.50
C ARG A 233 -9.93 66.78 104.53
N ARG A 234 -9.95 66.14 105.71
CA ARG A 234 -9.69 64.70 105.85
C ARG A 234 -10.70 63.86 105.08
N ALA A 235 -11.99 64.19 105.19
CA ALA A 235 -13.06 63.55 104.42
C ALA A 235 -12.92 63.80 102.90
N GLU A 236 -12.50 65.00 102.50
CA GLU A 236 -12.22 65.35 101.09
C GLU A 236 -11.09 64.47 100.51
N VAL A 237 -9.98 64.32 101.23
CA VAL A 237 -8.84 63.49 100.80
C VAL A 237 -9.23 62.01 100.70
N LEU A 238 -9.97 61.47 101.68
CA LEU A 238 -10.49 60.09 101.63
C LEU A 238 -11.48 59.90 100.48
N GLY A 239 -12.37 60.88 100.24
CA GLY A 239 -13.27 60.91 99.09
C GLY A 239 -12.54 61.01 97.75
N ASN A 240 -11.41 61.72 97.68
CA ASN A 240 -10.56 61.81 96.50
C ASN A 240 -9.83 60.49 96.20
N ALA A 241 -9.33 59.81 97.23
CA ALA A 241 -8.76 58.47 97.10
C ALA A 241 -9.81 57.45 96.65
N ALA A 242 -11.00 57.43 97.28
CA ALA A 242 -12.12 56.59 96.89
C ALA A 242 -12.57 56.86 95.45
N ARG A 243 -12.69 58.14 95.03
CA ARG A 243 -13.02 58.52 93.65
C ARG A 243 -11.98 58.02 92.64
N ARG A 244 -10.68 58.05 92.97
CA ARG A 244 -9.61 57.48 92.11
C ARG A 244 -9.76 55.97 91.95
N ILE A 245 -9.95 55.23 93.05
CA ILE A 245 -10.14 53.78 93.03
C ILE A 245 -11.40 53.41 92.24
N GLN A 246 -12.54 54.03 92.56
CA GLN A 246 -13.81 53.79 91.87
C GLN A 246 -13.75 54.11 90.37
N ARG A 247 -13.05 55.18 89.97
CA ARG A 247 -12.79 55.48 88.55
C ARG A 247 -12.07 54.32 87.89
N GLN A 248 -10.97 53.85 88.47
CA GLN A 248 -10.19 52.75 87.90
C GLN A 248 -10.99 51.43 87.83
N SER A 249 -11.75 51.09 88.87
CA SER A 249 -12.62 49.91 88.89
C SER A 249 -13.72 50.00 87.82
N ARG A 250 -14.40 51.14 87.68
CA ARG A 250 -15.43 51.36 86.63
C ARG A 250 -14.83 51.26 85.24
N THR A 251 -13.66 51.86 85.00
CA THR A 251 -12.94 51.76 83.72
C THR A 251 -12.54 50.30 83.43
N PHE A 252 -12.05 49.55 84.41
CA PHE A 252 -11.71 48.14 84.24
C PHE A 252 -12.93 47.27 83.89
N ILE A 253 -14.06 47.48 84.57
CA ILE A 253 -15.32 46.75 84.28
C ILE A 253 -15.79 47.03 82.85
N ALA A 254 -15.91 48.31 82.47
CA ALA A 254 -16.32 48.69 81.11
C ALA A 254 -15.34 48.15 80.03
N CYS A 255 -14.03 48.16 80.29
CA CYS A 255 -13.04 47.55 79.39
C CYS A 255 -13.18 46.02 79.30
N LYS A 256 -13.54 45.33 80.37
CA LYS A 256 -13.81 43.87 80.38
C LYS A 256 -15.04 43.54 79.55
N GLU A 257 -16.13 44.28 79.76
CA GLU A 257 -17.40 44.14 79.04
C GLU A 257 -17.24 44.42 77.54
N PHE A 258 -16.59 45.53 77.18
CA PHE A 258 -16.31 45.87 75.78
C PHE A 258 -15.42 44.81 75.09
N ARG A 259 -14.41 44.26 75.77
CA ARG A 259 -13.58 43.17 75.23
C ARG A 259 -14.39 41.90 75.00
N ALA A 260 -15.28 41.53 75.92
CA ALA A 260 -16.16 40.37 75.78
C ALA A 260 -17.15 40.55 74.61
N LEU A 261 -17.80 41.71 74.52
CA LEU A 261 -18.75 42.04 73.44
C LEU A 261 -18.05 42.09 72.07
N ARG A 262 -16.84 42.68 71.99
CA ARG A 262 -16.01 42.65 70.77
C ARG A 262 -15.62 41.21 70.40
N GLY A 263 -15.29 40.36 71.37
CA GLY A 263 -15.01 38.94 71.13
C GLY A 263 -16.21 38.21 70.51
N ALA A 264 -17.41 38.37 71.10
CA ALA A 264 -18.64 37.81 70.57
C ALA A 264 -18.96 38.33 69.15
N ALA A 265 -18.77 39.64 68.91
CA ALA A 265 -18.98 40.24 67.59
C ALA A 265 -18.02 39.67 66.52
N ILE A 266 -16.75 39.40 66.86
CA ILE A 266 -15.77 38.78 65.96
C ILE A 266 -16.18 37.34 65.61
N VAL A 267 -16.67 36.56 66.59
CA VAL A 267 -17.16 35.19 66.37
C VAL A 267 -18.44 35.17 65.51
N LEU A 268 -19.35 36.12 65.71
CA LEU A 268 -20.52 36.26 64.84
C LEU A 268 -20.11 36.63 63.41
N GLN A 269 -19.20 37.60 63.25
CA GLN A 269 -18.70 38.03 61.94
C GLN A 269 -17.95 36.91 61.19
N SER A 270 -17.15 36.08 61.87
CA SER A 270 -16.46 34.96 61.23
C SER A 270 -17.44 33.87 60.79
N ASN A 271 -18.44 33.55 61.60
CA ASN A 271 -19.50 32.60 61.25
C ASN A 271 -20.34 33.11 60.05
N CYS A 272 -20.76 34.37 60.04
CA CYS A 272 -21.49 34.96 58.91
C CYS A 272 -20.66 34.96 57.61
N ARG A 273 -19.36 35.26 57.67
CA ARG A 273 -18.45 35.16 56.51
C ARG A 273 -18.29 33.71 56.03
N GLY A 274 -18.17 32.76 56.96
CA GLY A 274 -18.14 31.33 56.65
C GLY A 274 -19.40 30.86 55.94
N LYS A 275 -20.59 31.19 56.48
CA LYS A 275 -21.87 30.80 55.86
C LYS A 275 -22.08 31.43 54.49
N LEU A 276 -21.64 32.67 54.27
CA LEU A 276 -21.65 33.31 52.94
C LEU A 276 -20.78 32.53 51.94
N ALA A 277 -19.55 32.15 52.34
CA ALA A 277 -18.66 31.35 51.49
C ALA A 277 -19.23 29.95 51.20
N CYS A 278 -19.86 29.29 52.19
CA CYS A 278 -20.54 28.01 51.96
C CYS A 278 -21.71 28.13 50.97
N ASN A 279 -22.53 29.19 51.06
CA ASN A 279 -23.63 29.41 50.13
C ASN A 279 -23.12 29.61 48.69
N LEU A 280 -22.10 30.45 48.51
CA LEU A 280 -21.45 30.69 47.21
C LEU A 280 -20.88 29.38 46.62
N TYR A 281 -20.22 28.57 47.44
CA TYR A 281 -19.71 27.26 47.00
C TYR A 281 -20.84 26.30 46.61
N GLU A 282 -21.97 26.28 47.34
CA GLU A 282 -23.13 25.48 46.93
C GLU A 282 -23.70 25.93 45.58
N GLU A 283 -23.77 27.23 45.31
CA GLU A 283 -24.22 27.79 44.03
C GLU A 283 -23.28 27.40 42.88
N MET A 284 -21.97 27.58 43.06
CA MET A 284 -20.96 27.12 42.09
C MET A 284 -21.07 25.60 41.84
N ARG A 285 -21.30 24.80 42.89
CA ARG A 285 -21.49 23.35 42.78
C ARG A 285 -22.78 22.97 42.04
N ARG A 286 -23.88 23.70 42.28
CA ARG A 286 -25.16 23.54 41.53
C ARG A 286 -24.97 23.90 40.05
N GLN A 287 -24.30 25.01 39.75
CA GLN A 287 -24.00 25.43 38.38
C GLN A 287 -23.11 24.41 37.65
N ALA A 288 -22.03 23.95 38.27
CA ALA A 288 -21.14 22.92 37.70
C ALA A 288 -21.88 21.60 37.42
N ALA A 289 -22.78 21.17 38.32
CA ALA A 289 -23.63 20.01 38.11
C ALA A 289 -24.62 20.22 36.94
N ALA A 290 -25.26 21.38 36.85
CA ALA A 290 -26.17 21.72 35.76
C ALA A 290 -25.44 21.73 34.40
N VAL A 291 -24.26 22.35 34.31
CA VAL A 291 -23.41 22.34 33.10
C VAL A 291 -22.98 20.92 32.73
N LYS A 292 -22.64 20.06 33.70
CA LYS A 292 -22.32 18.65 33.45
C LYS A 292 -23.51 17.87 32.85
N ILE A 293 -24.71 18.06 33.39
CA ILE A 293 -25.95 17.46 32.87
C ILE A 293 -26.27 17.98 31.47
N GLN A 294 -26.24 19.30 31.26
CA GLN A 294 -26.49 19.93 29.95
C GLN A 294 -25.48 19.47 28.88
N LYS A 295 -24.20 19.34 29.23
CA LYS A 295 -23.15 18.82 28.33
C LYS A 295 -23.44 17.38 27.90
N ILE A 296 -23.85 16.52 28.83
CA ILE A 296 -24.20 15.12 28.54
C ILE A 296 -25.47 15.05 27.67
N PHE A 297 -26.50 15.84 28.00
CA PHE A 297 -27.77 15.86 27.26
C PHE A 297 -27.61 16.39 25.82
N ARG A 298 -26.89 17.50 25.63
CA ARG A 298 -26.56 18.03 24.29
C ARG A 298 -25.75 17.02 23.47
N ARG A 299 -24.77 16.33 24.08
CA ARG A 299 -24.03 15.23 23.43
C ARG A 299 -24.94 14.06 23.03
N HIS A 300 -25.91 13.71 23.88
CA HIS A 300 -26.85 12.62 23.60
C HIS A 300 -27.72 12.94 22.38
N ILE A 301 -28.38 14.11 22.36
CA ILE A 301 -29.22 14.56 21.23
C ILE A 301 -28.41 14.60 19.92
N ALA A 302 -27.21 15.21 19.94
CA ALA A 302 -26.37 15.31 18.75
C ALA A 302 -25.88 13.94 18.24
N ARG A 303 -25.59 12.99 19.14
CA ARG A 303 -25.25 11.62 18.77
C ARG A 303 -26.45 10.87 18.21
N GLU A 304 -27.63 11.06 18.78
CA GLU A 304 -28.85 10.38 18.35
C GLU A 304 -29.30 10.86 16.96
N SER A 305 -29.31 12.16 16.71
CA SER A 305 -29.65 12.72 15.39
C SER A 305 -28.65 12.28 14.31
N TYR A 306 -27.35 12.29 14.61
CA TYR A 306 -26.33 11.75 13.71
C TYR A 306 -26.52 10.25 13.42
N LEU A 307 -26.78 9.43 14.45
CA LEU A 307 -27.02 8.00 14.27
C LEU A 307 -28.31 7.72 13.48
N ARG A 308 -29.36 8.52 13.68
CA ARG A 308 -30.62 8.43 12.93
C ARG A 308 -30.37 8.67 11.43
N ILE A 309 -29.69 9.76 11.08
CA ILE A 309 -29.29 10.07 9.70
C ILE A 309 -28.39 8.96 9.14
N ARG A 310 -27.35 8.54 9.87
CA ARG A 310 -26.41 7.49 9.45
C ARG A 310 -27.12 6.18 9.13
N HIS A 311 -28.08 5.73 9.94
CA HIS A 311 -28.86 4.54 9.64
C HIS A 311 -29.69 4.71 8.37
N SER A 312 -30.43 5.83 8.22
CA SER A 312 -31.19 6.11 7.00
C SER A 312 -30.30 6.13 5.74
N THR A 313 -29.14 6.77 5.80
CA THR A 313 -28.16 6.80 4.69
C THR A 313 -27.64 5.41 4.35
N ILE A 314 -27.31 4.58 5.34
CA ILE A 314 -26.85 3.20 5.10
C ILE A 314 -27.97 2.35 4.47
N THR A 315 -29.23 2.49 4.92
CA THR A 315 -30.38 1.80 4.34
C THR A 315 -30.60 2.22 2.88
N VAL A 316 -30.51 3.52 2.57
CA VAL A 316 -30.60 4.02 1.19
C VAL A 316 -29.43 3.53 0.33
N GLN A 317 -28.19 3.63 0.81
CA GLN A 317 -26.99 3.18 0.06
C GLN A 317 -27.01 1.67 -0.23
N THR A 318 -27.43 0.83 0.72
CA THR A 318 -27.56 -0.63 0.50
C THR A 318 -28.70 -0.96 -0.46
N ALA A 319 -29.84 -0.26 -0.37
CA ALA A 319 -30.93 -0.39 -1.34
C ALA A 319 -30.52 0.04 -2.76
N LEU A 320 -29.78 1.15 -2.90
CA LEU A 320 -29.26 1.64 -4.17
C LEU A 320 -28.24 0.66 -4.79
N ARG A 321 -27.25 0.18 -4.02
CA ARG A 321 -26.28 -0.83 -4.49
C ARG A 321 -26.99 -2.10 -4.98
N GLY A 322 -27.95 -2.60 -4.20
CA GLY A 322 -28.77 -3.75 -4.60
C GLY A 322 -29.64 -3.49 -5.84
N MET A 323 -30.10 -2.25 -6.05
CA MET A 323 -30.86 -1.87 -7.24
C MET A 323 -29.97 -1.80 -8.49
N VAL A 324 -28.76 -1.24 -8.39
CA VAL A 324 -27.78 -1.21 -9.50
C VAL A 324 -27.45 -2.64 -9.94
N ALA A 325 -27.08 -3.53 -9.02
CA ALA A 325 -26.78 -4.93 -9.33
C ALA A 325 -27.98 -5.67 -9.96
N ARG A 326 -29.21 -5.43 -9.49
CA ARG A 326 -30.43 -6.00 -10.10
C ARG A 326 -30.75 -5.40 -11.48
N ASN A 327 -30.42 -4.14 -11.74
CA ASN A 327 -30.60 -3.53 -13.05
C ASN A 327 -29.59 -4.11 -14.05
N GLU A 328 -28.34 -4.22 -13.66
CA GLU A 328 -27.28 -4.82 -14.48
C GLU A 328 -27.55 -6.29 -14.77
N PHE A 329 -27.98 -7.09 -13.78
CA PHE A 329 -28.38 -8.47 -14.00
C PHE A 329 -29.57 -8.59 -14.98
N ARG A 330 -30.56 -7.70 -14.88
CA ARG A 330 -31.68 -7.66 -15.85
C ARG A 330 -31.20 -7.31 -17.26
N PHE A 331 -30.29 -6.35 -17.40
CA PHE A 331 -29.67 -5.99 -18.68
C PHE A 331 -28.85 -7.15 -19.27
N ARG A 332 -27.95 -7.77 -18.49
CA ARG A 332 -27.19 -8.97 -18.89
C ARG A 332 -28.12 -10.11 -19.33
N LYS A 333 -29.25 -10.33 -18.63
CA LYS A 333 -30.27 -11.34 -19.01
C LYS A 333 -31.00 -10.97 -20.31
N GLN A 334 -31.38 -9.71 -20.51
CA GLN A 334 -32.01 -9.22 -21.75
C GLN A 334 -31.04 -9.36 -22.93
N MET A 335 -29.77 -9.00 -22.76
CA MET A 335 -28.75 -9.14 -23.81
C MET A 335 -28.50 -10.60 -24.19
N LYS A 336 -28.37 -11.53 -23.22
CA LYS A 336 -28.27 -12.97 -23.53
C LYS A 336 -29.49 -13.47 -24.33
N ALA A 337 -30.71 -13.03 -23.99
CA ALA A 337 -31.91 -13.38 -24.75
C ALA A 337 -31.90 -12.78 -26.18
N ALA A 338 -31.49 -11.52 -26.33
CA ALA A 338 -31.37 -10.86 -27.63
C ALA A 338 -30.34 -11.57 -28.53
N THR A 339 -29.17 -11.93 -28.00
CA THR A 339 -28.13 -12.68 -28.74
C THR A 339 -28.65 -14.04 -29.23
N ILE A 340 -29.41 -14.78 -28.41
CA ILE A 340 -30.01 -16.07 -28.80
C ILE A 340 -31.02 -15.88 -29.94
N ILE A 341 -31.87 -14.84 -29.87
CA ILE A 341 -32.84 -14.52 -30.92
C ILE A 341 -32.12 -14.13 -32.23
N GLN A 342 -31.11 -13.26 -32.15
CA GLN A 342 -30.32 -12.83 -33.30
C GLN A 342 -29.55 -14.01 -33.95
N ALA A 343 -28.95 -14.89 -33.14
CA ALA A 343 -28.25 -16.08 -33.63
C ALA A 343 -29.21 -17.04 -34.37
N ARG A 344 -30.40 -17.30 -33.79
CA ARG A 344 -31.44 -18.12 -34.44
C ARG A 344 -31.93 -17.50 -35.74
N LEU A 345 -32.15 -16.18 -35.79
CA LEU A 345 -32.57 -15.49 -37.01
C LEU A 345 -31.48 -15.54 -38.11
N ARG A 346 -30.21 -15.30 -37.77
CA ARG A 346 -29.08 -15.41 -38.70
C ARG A 346 -28.95 -16.84 -39.26
N SER A 347 -29.01 -17.85 -38.40
CA SER A 347 -28.98 -19.27 -38.78
C SER A 347 -30.17 -19.67 -39.68
N HIS A 348 -31.38 -19.19 -39.36
CA HIS A 348 -32.56 -19.43 -40.20
C HIS A 348 -32.43 -18.80 -41.58
N LEU A 349 -31.89 -17.58 -41.68
CA LEU A 349 -31.68 -16.89 -42.96
C LEU A 349 -30.67 -17.65 -43.84
N THR A 350 -29.51 -18.05 -43.30
CA THR A 350 -28.50 -18.79 -44.08
C THR A 350 -29.01 -20.19 -44.46
N HIS A 351 -29.69 -20.89 -43.55
CA HIS A 351 -30.28 -22.21 -43.86
C HIS A 351 -31.38 -22.11 -44.93
N SER A 352 -32.26 -21.10 -44.86
CA SER A 352 -33.30 -20.86 -45.86
C SER A 352 -32.71 -20.57 -47.24
N TYR A 353 -31.69 -19.71 -47.31
CA TYR A 353 -30.95 -19.43 -48.55
C TYR A 353 -30.29 -20.68 -49.12
N TYR A 354 -29.57 -21.45 -48.29
CA TYR A 354 -28.98 -22.73 -48.70
C TYR A 354 -30.03 -23.72 -49.22
N LYS A 355 -31.19 -23.84 -48.57
CA LYS A 355 -32.29 -24.71 -49.02
C LYS A 355 -32.93 -24.25 -50.33
N GLN A 356 -32.96 -22.95 -50.61
CA GLN A 356 -33.40 -22.43 -51.92
C GLN A 356 -32.35 -22.75 -53.00
N LEU A 357 -31.07 -22.51 -52.72
CA LEU A 357 -29.96 -22.82 -53.64
C LEU A 357 -29.89 -24.32 -53.94
N GLN A 358 -30.03 -25.19 -52.93
CA GLN A 358 -30.08 -26.65 -53.08
C GLN A 358 -31.22 -27.09 -54.02
N LYS A 359 -32.43 -26.50 -53.88
CA LYS A 359 -33.56 -26.78 -54.78
C LYS A 359 -33.30 -26.29 -56.21
N ALA A 360 -32.73 -25.10 -56.39
CA ALA A 360 -32.39 -24.55 -57.70
C ALA A 360 -31.31 -25.37 -58.41
N ALA A 361 -30.27 -25.78 -57.69
CA ALA A 361 -29.20 -26.63 -58.18
C ALA A 361 -29.73 -28.01 -58.60
N LEU A 362 -30.52 -28.68 -57.76
CA LEU A 362 -31.13 -29.98 -58.09
C LEU A 362 -32.06 -29.88 -59.30
N SER A 363 -32.92 -28.86 -59.38
CA SER A 363 -33.79 -28.63 -60.54
C SER A 363 -32.98 -28.46 -61.83
N THR A 364 -31.90 -27.68 -61.78
CA THR A 364 -30.99 -27.43 -62.91
C THR A 364 -30.23 -28.70 -63.32
N GLN A 365 -29.72 -29.48 -62.36
CA GLN A 365 -29.04 -30.75 -62.59
C GLN A 365 -29.98 -31.82 -63.18
N CYS A 366 -31.20 -31.95 -62.66
CA CYS A 366 -32.23 -32.81 -63.24
C CYS A 366 -32.58 -32.37 -64.66
N GLY A 367 -32.79 -31.07 -64.89
CA GLY A 367 -33.03 -30.52 -66.23
C GLY A 367 -31.88 -30.81 -67.21
N TRP A 368 -30.62 -30.68 -66.76
CA TRP A 368 -29.43 -30.99 -67.55
C TRP A 368 -29.30 -32.49 -67.86
N ARG A 369 -29.40 -33.37 -66.85
CA ARG A 369 -29.41 -34.84 -67.04
C ARG A 369 -30.50 -35.26 -68.03
N SER A 370 -31.71 -34.71 -67.89
CA SER A 370 -32.82 -34.94 -68.83
C SER A 370 -32.61 -34.29 -70.21
N ARG A 371 -31.71 -33.32 -70.37
CA ARG A 371 -31.32 -32.76 -71.68
C ARG A 371 -30.27 -33.64 -72.37
N VAL A 372 -29.31 -34.16 -71.61
CA VAL A 372 -28.26 -35.09 -72.05
C VAL A 372 -28.88 -36.41 -72.54
N ALA A 373 -29.72 -37.06 -71.72
CA ALA A 373 -30.45 -38.28 -72.11
C ALA A 373 -31.35 -38.06 -73.34
N ARG A 374 -31.97 -36.87 -73.47
CA ARG A 374 -32.75 -36.50 -74.67
C ARG A 374 -31.89 -36.03 -75.85
N LYS A 375 -30.56 -35.90 -75.72
CA LYS A 375 -29.61 -35.78 -76.85
C LYS A 375 -29.20 -37.18 -77.32
N GLU A 376 -28.81 -38.04 -76.39
CA GLU A 376 -28.41 -39.44 -76.62
C GLU A 376 -29.53 -40.25 -77.27
N LEU A 377 -30.76 -40.16 -76.75
CA LEU A 377 -31.93 -40.79 -77.36
C LEU A 377 -32.20 -40.27 -78.78
N ARG A 378 -31.83 -39.03 -79.12
CA ARG A 378 -31.96 -38.50 -80.49
C ARG A 378 -30.86 -39.03 -81.41
N THR A 379 -29.61 -39.13 -80.95
CA THR A 379 -28.53 -39.75 -81.74
C THR A 379 -28.77 -41.24 -81.97
N LEU A 380 -29.25 -41.97 -80.96
CA LEU A 380 -29.64 -43.38 -81.10
C LEU A 380 -30.84 -43.55 -82.05
N ASN A 381 -31.85 -42.68 -81.99
CA ASN A 381 -32.97 -42.72 -82.94
C ASN A 381 -32.59 -42.34 -84.38
N MET A 382 -31.55 -41.52 -84.59
CA MET A 382 -31.00 -41.28 -85.93
C MET A 382 -30.27 -42.53 -86.42
N ALA A 383 -29.32 -43.07 -85.65
CA ALA A 383 -28.63 -44.31 -86.02
C ALA A 383 -29.58 -45.52 -86.24
N ALA A 384 -30.68 -45.60 -85.49
CA ALA A 384 -31.73 -46.61 -85.71
C ALA A 384 -32.54 -46.39 -87.01
N ARG A 385 -32.69 -45.14 -87.46
CA ARG A 385 -33.28 -44.83 -88.78
C ARG A 385 -32.29 -45.07 -89.90
N ASP A 386 -31.01 -44.76 -89.71
CA ASP A 386 -29.96 -44.99 -90.71
C ASP A 386 -29.75 -46.49 -90.93
N THR A 387 -29.70 -47.28 -89.85
CA THR A 387 -29.70 -48.76 -89.94
C THR A 387 -31.01 -49.33 -90.49
N GLY A 388 -32.16 -48.70 -90.22
CA GLY A 388 -33.43 -49.01 -90.87
C GLY A 388 -33.40 -48.76 -92.38
N ALA A 389 -32.87 -47.63 -92.82
CA ALA A 389 -32.71 -47.28 -94.24
C ALA A 389 -31.69 -48.19 -94.95
N LEU A 390 -30.60 -48.55 -94.29
CA LEU A 390 -29.64 -49.55 -94.76
C LEU A 390 -30.29 -50.94 -94.88
N ARG A 391 -31.16 -51.33 -93.94
CA ARG A 391 -31.93 -52.57 -94.03
C ARG A 391 -32.94 -52.53 -95.17
N GLU A 392 -33.70 -51.45 -95.33
CA GLU A 392 -34.56 -51.29 -96.51
C GLU A 392 -33.79 -51.32 -97.84
N ALA A 393 -32.58 -50.74 -97.88
CA ALA A 393 -31.72 -50.80 -99.07
C ALA A 393 -31.22 -52.24 -99.32
N LYS A 394 -30.83 -52.97 -98.27
CA LYS A 394 -30.48 -54.38 -98.33
C LYS A 394 -31.66 -55.23 -98.82
N ASP A 395 -32.85 -55.09 -98.23
CA ASP A 395 -34.05 -55.84 -98.61
C ASP A 395 -34.48 -55.52 -100.07
N LYS A 396 -34.25 -54.29 -100.56
CA LYS A 396 -34.45 -53.90 -101.97
C LYS A 396 -33.39 -54.50 -102.90
N LEU A 397 -32.14 -54.62 -102.45
CA LEU A 397 -31.06 -55.31 -103.17
C LEU A 397 -31.28 -56.82 -103.20
N GLU A 398 -31.74 -57.43 -102.11
CA GLU A 398 -32.07 -58.84 -102.04
C GLU A 398 -33.24 -59.18 -102.96
N LYS A 399 -34.32 -58.38 -102.98
CA LYS A 399 -35.40 -58.54 -103.97
C LYS A 399 -34.93 -58.35 -105.42
N ARG A 400 -33.97 -57.45 -105.68
CA ARG A 400 -33.33 -57.32 -107.00
C ARG A 400 -32.48 -58.56 -107.34
N VAL A 401 -31.78 -59.16 -106.38
CA VAL A 401 -31.02 -60.40 -106.56
C VAL A 401 -31.95 -61.59 -106.78
N GLU A 402 -33.07 -61.69 -106.04
CA GLU A 402 -34.12 -62.69 -106.26
C GLU A 402 -34.74 -62.54 -107.66
N GLU A 403 -35.10 -61.32 -108.07
CA GLU A 403 -35.65 -61.03 -109.40
C GLU A 403 -34.64 -61.39 -110.51
N LEU A 404 -33.37 -61.00 -110.36
CA LEU A 404 -32.31 -61.34 -111.32
C LEU A 404 -32.02 -62.86 -111.34
N THR A 405 -32.10 -63.53 -110.19
CA THR A 405 -31.95 -64.98 -110.09
C THR A 405 -33.13 -65.71 -110.74
N TRP A 406 -34.36 -65.20 -110.58
CA TRP A 406 -35.55 -65.74 -111.24
C TRP A 406 -35.50 -65.51 -112.75
N ARG A 407 -35.09 -64.31 -113.20
CA ARG A 407 -34.83 -64.01 -114.62
C ARG A 407 -33.76 -64.95 -115.19
N LEU A 408 -32.67 -65.21 -114.47
CA LEU A 408 -31.62 -66.15 -114.87
C LEU A 408 -32.12 -67.60 -114.89
N GLN A 409 -32.98 -68.01 -113.96
CA GLN A 409 -33.63 -69.32 -113.95
C GLN A 409 -34.59 -69.47 -115.13
N LEU A 410 -35.38 -68.45 -115.45
CA LEU A 410 -36.25 -68.43 -116.63
C LEU A 410 -35.42 -68.47 -117.92
N GLU A 411 -34.34 -67.69 -118.03
CA GLU A 411 -33.51 -67.70 -119.23
C GLU A 411 -32.76 -69.04 -119.38
N LYS A 412 -32.38 -69.69 -118.26
CA LYS A 412 -31.88 -71.07 -118.26
C LYS A 412 -32.93 -72.07 -118.72
N ARG A 413 -34.20 -71.92 -118.30
CA ARG A 413 -35.32 -72.74 -118.81
C ARG A 413 -35.59 -72.50 -120.28
N GLN A 414 -35.56 -71.25 -120.74
CA GLN A 414 -35.70 -70.94 -122.17
C GLN A 414 -34.53 -71.50 -122.98
N ARG A 415 -33.31 -71.52 -122.42
CA ARG A 415 -32.16 -72.21 -123.04
C ARG A 415 -32.35 -73.74 -123.06
N SER A 416 -32.83 -74.37 -121.97
CA SER A 416 -33.10 -75.81 -121.96
C SER A 416 -34.29 -76.19 -122.84
N GLU A 417 -35.36 -75.40 -122.87
CA GLU A 417 -36.50 -75.53 -123.80
C GLU A 417 -36.06 -75.33 -125.25
N LEU A 418 -35.09 -74.46 -125.54
CA LEU A 418 -34.47 -74.34 -126.85
C LEU A 418 -33.52 -75.49 -127.19
N GLU A 419 -32.86 -76.12 -126.20
CA GLU A 419 -32.05 -77.33 -126.39
C GLU A 419 -32.91 -78.60 -126.48
N GLU A 420 -34.06 -78.64 -125.81
CA GLU A 420 -35.12 -79.63 -125.96
C GLU A 420 -35.81 -79.47 -127.31
N ALA A 421 -36.13 -78.25 -127.74
CA ALA A 421 -36.63 -78.00 -129.09
C ALA A 421 -35.58 -78.38 -130.15
N LYS A 422 -34.28 -78.07 -129.95
CA LYS A 422 -33.21 -78.55 -130.83
C LYS A 422 -33.06 -80.06 -130.81
N THR A 423 -33.18 -80.73 -129.66
CA THR A 423 -33.07 -82.20 -129.59
C THR A 423 -34.33 -82.90 -130.08
N GLN A 424 -35.50 -82.25 -130.05
CA GLN A 424 -36.71 -82.69 -130.75
C GLN A 424 -36.64 -82.43 -132.26
N GLU A 425 -36.03 -81.32 -132.71
CA GLU A 425 -35.70 -81.10 -134.12
C GLU A 425 -34.66 -82.13 -134.60
N TYR A 426 -33.62 -82.40 -133.82
CA TYR A 426 -32.69 -83.50 -134.08
C TYR A 426 -33.37 -84.87 -133.99
N ALA A 427 -34.37 -85.07 -133.13
CA ALA A 427 -35.15 -86.31 -133.07
C ALA A 427 -36.01 -86.47 -134.33
N LYS A 428 -36.72 -85.43 -134.79
CA LYS A 428 -37.45 -85.44 -136.06
C LYS A 428 -36.52 -85.59 -137.27
N GLN A 429 -35.33 -84.99 -137.23
CA GLN A 429 -34.29 -85.19 -138.24
C GLN A 429 -33.70 -86.60 -138.17
N GLN A 430 -33.61 -87.21 -136.99
CA GLN A 430 -33.24 -88.61 -136.79
C GLN A 430 -34.36 -89.56 -137.19
N GLU A 431 -35.63 -89.21 -137.03
CA GLU A 431 -36.81 -89.96 -137.51
C GLU A 431 -36.93 -89.86 -139.03
N ALA A 432 -36.68 -88.69 -139.61
CA ALA A 432 -36.56 -88.52 -141.06
C ALA A 432 -35.34 -89.28 -141.61
N LEU A 433 -34.19 -89.23 -140.92
CA LEU A 433 -33.05 -90.09 -141.23
C LEU A 433 -33.31 -91.57 -140.92
N GLN A 434 -34.24 -91.94 -140.05
CA GLN A 434 -34.62 -93.33 -139.78
C GLN A 434 -35.61 -93.85 -140.81
N ALA A 435 -36.54 -93.02 -141.31
CA ALA A 435 -37.36 -93.35 -142.47
C ALA A 435 -36.49 -93.46 -143.74
N MET A 436 -35.54 -92.56 -143.93
CA MET A 436 -34.55 -92.63 -145.01
C MET A 436 -33.55 -93.78 -144.81
N ARG A 437 -33.21 -94.15 -143.56
CA ARG A 437 -32.46 -95.37 -143.25
C ARG A 437 -33.28 -96.62 -143.44
N LEU A 438 -34.59 -96.63 -143.22
CA LEU A 438 -35.44 -97.78 -143.49
C LEU A 438 -35.45 -98.08 -145.00
N GLN A 439 -35.54 -97.05 -145.84
CA GLN A 439 -35.33 -97.16 -147.30
C GLN A 439 -33.90 -97.60 -147.68
N VAL A 440 -32.91 -97.40 -146.81
CA VAL A 440 -31.51 -97.82 -147.00
C VAL A 440 -31.19 -99.15 -146.31
N GLU A 441 -32.04 -99.64 -145.41
CA GLU A 441 -31.98 -100.95 -144.74
C GLU A 441 -32.77 -101.99 -145.54
N GLU A 442 -33.86 -101.60 -146.20
CA GLU A 442 -34.44 -102.35 -147.32
C GLU A 442 -33.41 -102.52 -148.47
N ALA A 443 -32.48 -101.58 -148.64
CA ALA A 443 -31.36 -101.70 -149.58
C ALA A 443 -30.13 -102.46 -149.03
N ASN A 444 -29.82 -102.35 -147.73
CA ASN A 444 -28.61 -102.92 -147.11
C ASN A 444 -28.85 -104.20 -146.28
N ALA A 445 -30.07 -104.71 -146.19
CA ALA A 445 -30.32 -106.13 -145.88
C ALA A 445 -29.58 -107.06 -146.87
N ALA A 446 -29.22 -106.56 -148.06
CA ALA A 446 -28.34 -107.21 -149.02
C ALA A 446 -26.82 -107.17 -148.66
N VAL A 447 -26.38 -106.39 -147.66
CA VAL A 447 -24.96 -106.09 -147.37
C VAL A 447 -24.53 -106.40 -145.91
N VAL A 448 -25.10 -107.47 -145.35
CA VAL A 448 -24.32 -108.55 -144.68
C VAL A 448 -23.49 -108.21 -143.40
N ARG A 449 -24.07 -108.58 -142.24
CA ARG A 449 -23.48 -109.35 -141.11
C ARG A 449 -22.33 -108.79 -140.23
N GLU A 450 -21.64 -107.70 -140.53
CA GLU A 450 -20.46 -107.28 -139.72
C GLU A 450 -20.80 -106.46 -138.43
N ARG A 451 -20.92 -107.16 -137.30
CA ARG A 451 -20.50 -106.86 -135.88
C ARG A 451 -20.45 -105.40 -135.39
N GLU A 452 -21.10 -104.99 -134.29
CA GLU A 452 -20.97 -105.34 -132.84
C GLU A 452 -19.70 -104.84 -132.06
N ALA A 453 -19.93 -104.33 -130.82
CA ALA A 453 -19.00 -103.97 -129.69
C ALA A 453 -18.19 -102.63 -129.79
N ALA A 454 -17.82 -101.82 -128.74
CA ALA A 454 -17.92 -101.72 -127.22
C ALA A 454 -17.70 -100.21 -126.75
N LYS A 455 -17.82 -99.54 -125.55
CA LYS A 455 -17.82 -99.66 -124.02
C LYS A 455 -16.45 -99.31 -123.31
N LYS A 456 -16.19 -98.51 -122.21
CA LYS A 456 -16.87 -97.62 -121.15
C LYS A 456 -16.02 -96.32 -120.80
N ALA A 457 -15.95 -95.82 -119.52
CA ALA A 457 -15.43 -94.51 -119.02
C ALA A 457 -14.93 -94.50 -117.51
N ILE A 458 -14.59 -93.34 -116.87
CA ILE A 458 -13.92 -93.16 -115.52
C ILE A 458 -14.38 -91.88 -114.71
N GLU A 459 -14.18 -91.80 -113.36
CA GLU A 459 -14.82 -90.84 -112.39
C GLU A 459 -13.97 -90.38 -111.11
N GLU A 460 -14.39 -89.30 -110.36
CA GLU A 460 -14.05 -88.82 -108.92
C GLU A 460 -12.64 -88.20 -108.51
N ALA A 461 -12.33 -87.47 -107.38
CA ALA A 461 -13.01 -86.62 -106.30
C ALA A 461 -12.02 -85.75 -105.37
N PRO A 462 -12.45 -84.76 -104.49
CA PRO A 462 -11.64 -83.82 -103.60
C PRO A 462 -12.07 -83.78 -102.06
N PRO A 463 -11.97 -82.75 -101.12
CA PRO A 463 -11.22 -81.44 -100.84
C PRO A 463 -10.74 -81.16 -99.32
N VAL A 464 -10.63 -79.87 -98.79
CA VAL A 464 -10.65 -79.31 -97.35
C VAL A 464 -9.32 -78.86 -96.58
N ILE A 465 -9.33 -77.92 -95.54
CA ILE A 465 -8.56 -77.84 -94.19
C ILE A 465 -8.40 -76.43 -93.43
N LYS A 466 -7.86 -76.31 -92.15
CA LYS A 466 -8.02 -75.24 -91.04
C LYS A 466 -6.83 -74.99 -89.98
N GLU A 467 -6.93 -73.96 -89.06
CA GLU A 467 -6.49 -73.81 -87.58
C GLU A 467 -5.13 -73.18 -86.97
N ILE A 468 -5.09 -72.82 -85.62
CA ILE A 468 -4.27 -71.79 -84.79
C ILE A 468 -4.38 -72.07 -83.20
N PRO A 469 -3.80 -71.48 -82.03
CA PRO A 469 -2.88 -70.33 -81.54
C PRO A 469 -1.85 -70.57 -80.29
N VAL A 470 -1.36 -69.53 -79.50
CA VAL A 470 -1.20 -69.39 -77.96
C VAL A 470 0.13 -68.98 -77.14
N LEU A 471 0.00 -68.23 -75.99
CA LEU A 471 0.72 -67.97 -74.64
C LEU A 471 2.28 -67.84 -74.27
N VAL A 472 2.61 -67.17 -73.10
CA VAL A 472 3.53 -67.55 -71.93
C VAL A 472 3.88 -66.37 -70.90
N GLU A 473 4.41 -66.66 -69.68
CA GLU A 473 4.66 -65.80 -68.45
C GLU A 473 6.17 -65.68 -68.02
N ASP A 474 6.58 -64.82 -67.04
CA ASP A 474 7.16 -65.18 -65.68
C ASP A 474 7.81 -64.03 -64.79
N THR A 475 8.26 -64.39 -63.56
CA THR A 475 8.68 -63.61 -62.34
C THR A 475 9.87 -62.60 -62.35
N GLU A 476 9.87 -61.64 -61.39
CA GLU A 476 10.84 -61.59 -60.23
C GLU A 476 10.51 -60.50 -59.15
N LYS A 477 10.92 -60.70 -57.88
CA LYS A 477 10.59 -59.78 -56.76
C LYS A 477 11.52 -59.88 -55.52
N ILE A 478 12.77 -59.41 -55.59
CA ILE A 478 13.67 -59.08 -54.45
C ILE A 478 14.61 -57.94 -54.89
N ASN A 479 14.41 -56.72 -54.36
CA ASN A 479 15.33 -55.55 -54.41
C ASN A 479 14.68 -54.24 -53.88
N SER A 480 13.36 -54.23 -53.64
CA SER A 480 12.58 -53.01 -53.33
C SER A 480 12.61 -52.54 -51.87
N LEU A 481 13.30 -53.24 -50.95
CA LEU A 481 13.16 -53.06 -49.50
C LEU A 481 14.44 -52.58 -48.79
N THR A 482 15.33 -51.92 -49.53
CA THR A 482 16.56 -51.30 -48.98
C THR A 482 16.56 -49.77 -49.10
N SER A 483 15.63 -49.18 -49.86
CA SER A 483 15.43 -47.74 -50.01
C SER A 483 14.49 -47.15 -48.95
N GLU A 484 13.49 -47.90 -48.49
CA GLU A 484 12.45 -47.41 -47.56
C GLU A 484 12.98 -47.13 -46.15
N LEU A 485 14.04 -47.82 -45.71
CA LEU A 485 14.61 -47.68 -44.36
C LEU A 485 15.55 -46.47 -44.18
N GLU A 486 16.02 -45.84 -45.25
CA GLU A 486 16.71 -44.54 -45.16
C GLU A 486 15.74 -43.36 -45.31
N ALA A 487 14.67 -43.51 -46.13
CA ALA A 487 13.62 -42.49 -46.26
C ALA A 487 12.93 -42.18 -44.90
N LEU A 488 12.53 -43.22 -44.15
CA LEU A 488 11.89 -43.08 -42.84
C LEU A 488 12.81 -42.56 -41.72
N LYS A 489 14.12 -42.40 -41.96
CA LYS A 489 15.02 -41.67 -41.04
C LYS A 489 14.99 -40.16 -41.27
N ALA A 490 14.95 -39.72 -42.53
CA ALA A 490 14.95 -38.31 -42.88
C ALA A 490 13.66 -37.62 -42.41
N GLU A 491 12.51 -38.24 -42.69
CA GLU A 491 11.18 -37.73 -42.31
C GLU A 491 11.02 -37.49 -40.80
N ARG A 492 11.68 -38.33 -39.98
CA ARG A 492 11.67 -38.20 -38.52
C ARG A 492 12.53 -37.03 -38.01
N GLN A 493 13.71 -36.80 -38.60
CA GLN A 493 14.63 -35.76 -38.13
C GLN A 493 14.10 -34.33 -38.37
N ALA A 494 13.30 -34.11 -39.42
CA ALA A 494 12.65 -32.83 -39.68
C ALA A 494 11.64 -32.46 -38.57
N ALA A 495 10.83 -33.42 -38.13
CA ALA A 495 9.87 -33.22 -37.03
C ALA A 495 10.57 -32.95 -35.69
N GLU A 496 11.69 -33.63 -35.42
CA GLU A 496 12.49 -33.43 -34.20
C GLU A 496 13.17 -32.05 -34.14
N HIS A 497 13.45 -31.40 -35.29
CA HIS A 497 13.95 -30.02 -35.36
C HIS A 497 12.87 -28.98 -35.02
N LEU A 498 11.71 -29.09 -35.68
CA LEU A 498 10.59 -28.14 -35.51
C LEU A 498 10.07 -28.11 -34.06
N ILE A 499 10.10 -29.24 -33.35
CA ILE A 499 9.71 -29.32 -31.93
C ILE A 499 10.71 -28.55 -31.05
N LYS A 500 12.01 -28.65 -31.30
CA LYS A 500 13.04 -27.88 -30.58
C LYS A 500 12.85 -26.39 -30.77
N GLU A 501 12.69 -25.95 -32.02
CA GLU A 501 12.51 -24.54 -32.34
C GLU A 501 11.21 -23.96 -31.75
N ALA A 502 10.13 -24.75 -31.74
CA ALA A 502 8.91 -24.38 -31.04
C ALA A 502 9.13 -24.21 -29.52
N PHE A 503 9.89 -25.10 -28.86
CA PHE A 503 10.22 -24.94 -27.44
C PHE A 503 11.15 -23.74 -27.19
N MET A 504 12.22 -23.57 -27.97
CA MET A 504 13.09 -22.38 -27.90
C MET A 504 12.27 -21.09 -28.00
N TYR A 505 11.31 -21.03 -28.93
CA TYR A 505 10.37 -19.92 -29.05
C TYR A 505 9.50 -19.74 -27.80
N TYR A 506 8.85 -20.78 -27.28
CA TYR A 506 8.02 -20.68 -26.08
C TYR A 506 8.82 -20.26 -24.83
N PHE A 507 10.06 -20.73 -24.68
CA PHE A 507 10.94 -20.34 -23.57
C PHE A 507 11.48 -18.91 -23.73
N ASN A 508 11.83 -18.47 -24.95
CA ASN A 508 12.19 -17.07 -25.21
C ASN A 508 11.00 -16.10 -25.03
N VAL A 509 9.76 -16.52 -25.34
CA VAL A 509 8.54 -15.75 -25.03
C VAL A 509 8.27 -15.64 -23.52
N LEU A 510 8.89 -16.50 -22.69
CA LEU A 510 8.91 -16.32 -21.23
C LEU A 510 10.02 -15.37 -20.76
N GLU A 511 10.99 -14.98 -21.58
CA GLU A 511 12.02 -14.01 -21.16
C GLU A 511 11.44 -12.60 -20.95
N PRO A 512 10.55 -12.02 -21.78
CA PRO A 512 9.83 -10.78 -21.46
C PRO A 512 9.10 -10.77 -20.11
N LEU A 513 8.75 -11.94 -19.56
CA LEU A 513 8.10 -12.09 -18.25
C LEU A 513 8.99 -11.61 -17.09
N TRP A 514 10.31 -11.51 -17.29
CA TRP A 514 11.25 -10.80 -16.43
C TRP A 514 10.86 -9.36 -16.11
N GLY A 515 10.31 -8.63 -17.09
CA GLY A 515 9.82 -7.27 -16.92
C GLY A 515 8.65 -7.18 -15.92
N VAL A 516 8.04 -8.32 -15.59
CA VAL A 516 7.06 -8.48 -14.52
C VAL A 516 7.73 -8.81 -13.19
N ILE A 517 8.71 -9.73 -13.16
CA ILE A 517 9.46 -10.09 -11.93
C ILE A 517 10.21 -8.88 -11.35
N LEU A 518 10.76 -8.00 -12.21
CA LEU A 518 11.45 -6.75 -11.82
C LEU A 518 10.51 -5.63 -11.34
N ARG A 519 9.20 -5.90 -11.17
CA ARG A 519 8.25 -4.97 -10.54
C ARG A 519 8.36 -5.05 -9.02
N ARG A 520 8.16 -3.91 -8.34
CA ARG A 520 8.32 -3.76 -6.88
C ARG A 520 7.48 -4.74 -6.05
N GLU A 521 6.35 -5.18 -6.58
CA GLU A 521 5.42 -6.12 -5.92
C GLU A 521 5.87 -7.58 -6.04
N CYS A 522 6.75 -7.90 -6.99
CA CYS A 522 7.25 -9.25 -7.27
C CYS A 522 8.64 -9.51 -6.67
N CYS A 523 9.46 -8.47 -6.44
CA CYS A 523 10.78 -8.58 -5.82
C CYS A 523 10.71 -8.89 -4.31
N SER A 524 10.24 -10.07 -3.92
CA SER A 524 10.11 -10.50 -2.51
C SER A 524 10.52 -11.97 -2.31
N PHE A 525 10.95 -12.31 -1.09
CA PHE A 525 11.38 -13.68 -0.74
C PHE A 525 10.31 -14.73 -1.07
N SER A 526 9.08 -14.52 -0.60
CA SER A 526 7.96 -15.45 -0.80
C SER A 526 7.53 -15.61 -2.26
N TYR A 527 7.77 -14.59 -3.10
CA TYR A 527 7.53 -14.71 -4.54
C TYR A 527 8.69 -15.45 -5.22
N GLY A 528 9.93 -15.22 -4.77
CA GLY A 528 11.09 -16.03 -5.14
C GLY A 528 10.90 -17.52 -4.84
N GLU A 529 10.42 -17.89 -3.64
CA GLU A 529 10.10 -19.28 -3.29
C GLU A 529 9.06 -19.88 -4.25
N TYR A 530 8.00 -19.13 -4.55
CA TYR A 530 6.92 -19.59 -5.43
C TYR A 530 7.40 -19.80 -6.88
N VAL A 531 8.15 -18.84 -7.44
CA VAL A 531 8.71 -18.99 -8.79
C VAL A 531 9.79 -20.09 -8.81
N LYS A 532 10.57 -20.27 -7.73
CA LYS A 532 11.54 -21.36 -7.62
C LYS A 532 10.87 -22.73 -7.62
N ALA A 533 9.73 -22.89 -6.95
CA ALA A 533 8.95 -24.13 -6.99
C ALA A 533 8.43 -24.42 -8.41
N GLY A 534 7.84 -23.42 -9.08
CA GLY A 534 7.37 -23.57 -10.47
C GLY A 534 8.51 -23.85 -11.47
N LEU A 535 9.70 -23.26 -11.26
CA LEU A 535 10.88 -23.60 -12.06
C LEU A 535 11.39 -25.03 -11.78
N ALA A 536 11.32 -25.53 -10.54
CA ALA A 536 11.70 -26.91 -10.23
C ALA A 536 10.72 -27.95 -10.83
N GLU A 537 9.41 -27.64 -10.86
CA GLU A 537 8.42 -28.46 -11.58
C GLU A 537 8.70 -28.47 -13.09
N LEU A 538 9.13 -27.33 -13.66
CA LEU A 538 9.47 -27.19 -15.07
C LEU A 538 10.82 -27.88 -15.41
N GLU A 539 11.81 -27.82 -14.53
CA GLU A 539 13.08 -28.54 -14.64
C GLU A 539 12.86 -30.06 -14.63
N GLN A 540 12.06 -30.56 -13.69
CA GLN A 540 11.67 -31.96 -13.61
C GLN A 540 10.92 -32.40 -14.88
N TRP A 541 10.03 -31.57 -15.41
CA TRP A 541 9.32 -31.85 -16.66
C TRP A 541 10.28 -31.91 -17.87
N CYS A 542 11.24 -30.99 -17.98
CA CYS A 542 12.27 -31.01 -19.03
C CYS A 542 13.16 -32.27 -18.96
N ILE A 543 13.46 -32.76 -17.75
CA ILE A 543 14.22 -34.00 -17.53
C ILE A 543 13.40 -35.25 -17.89
N GLU A 544 12.10 -35.27 -17.58
CA GLU A 544 11.20 -36.37 -17.94
C GLU A 544 10.85 -36.40 -19.44
N ALA A 545 10.76 -35.23 -20.09
CA ALA A 545 10.38 -35.07 -21.49
C ALA A 545 11.50 -35.37 -22.51
N THR A 546 12.51 -36.17 -22.12
CA THR A 546 13.72 -36.54 -22.89
C THR A 546 14.60 -35.37 -23.33
N ASP A 547 15.87 -35.43 -22.92
CA ASP A 547 16.93 -34.42 -23.16
C ASP A 547 17.03 -33.97 -24.63
N GLU A 548 16.74 -34.89 -25.56
CA GLU A 548 16.69 -34.64 -27.01
C GLU A 548 15.70 -33.55 -27.46
N PHE A 549 14.71 -33.14 -26.65
CA PHE A 549 13.75 -32.08 -27.02
C PHE A 549 13.87 -30.79 -26.20
N ALA A 550 14.19 -30.89 -24.91
CA ALA A 550 14.15 -29.75 -23.98
C ALA A 550 15.54 -29.18 -23.62
N GLY A 551 16.63 -29.94 -23.81
CA GLY A 551 17.93 -29.68 -23.19
C GLY A 551 18.46 -28.26 -23.35
N SER A 552 18.60 -27.77 -24.60
CA SER A 552 19.11 -26.42 -24.87
C SER A 552 18.12 -25.30 -24.49
N ALA A 553 16.82 -25.56 -24.53
CA ALA A 553 15.80 -24.55 -24.24
C ALA A 553 15.70 -24.21 -22.74
N TRP A 554 16.13 -25.12 -21.86
CA TRP A 554 16.27 -24.86 -20.43
C TRP A 554 17.32 -23.78 -20.13
N ASP A 555 18.34 -23.65 -20.98
CA ASP A 555 19.41 -22.67 -20.81
C ASP A 555 19.05 -21.24 -21.22
N GLU A 556 17.96 -21.01 -21.94
CA GLU A 556 17.44 -19.64 -22.11
C GLU A 556 16.85 -19.10 -20.80
N LEU A 557 16.25 -19.98 -19.97
CA LEU A 557 15.81 -19.61 -18.62
C LEU A 557 16.97 -19.42 -17.62
N ARG A 558 18.24 -19.56 -18.01
CA ARG A 558 19.42 -19.39 -17.14
C ARG A 558 19.40 -18.07 -16.37
N HIS A 559 18.95 -16.99 -17.02
CA HIS A 559 18.90 -15.68 -16.41
C HIS A 559 17.86 -15.68 -15.27
N ILE A 560 16.63 -16.21 -15.49
CA ILE A 560 15.55 -16.23 -14.48
C ILE A 560 16.00 -17.05 -13.27
N ARG A 561 16.56 -18.25 -13.50
CA ARG A 561 17.07 -19.15 -12.45
C ARG A 561 17.99 -18.40 -11.49
N GLN A 562 18.99 -17.69 -12.01
CA GLN A 562 19.93 -16.91 -11.19
C GLN A 562 19.28 -15.78 -10.39
N ALA A 563 18.33 -15.02 -10.94
CA ALA A 563 17.66 -13.95 -10.18
C ALA A 563 16.68 -14.47 -9.13
N VAL A 564 16.00 -15.59 -9.40
CA VAL A 564 15.12 -16.25 -8.44
C VAL A 564 15.95 -16.84 -7.30
N ASP A 565 17.09 -17.47 -7.59
CA ASP A 565 18.04 -17.93 -6.56
C ASP A 565 18.57 -16.77 -5.71
N PHE A 566 18.97 -15.66 -6.35
CA PHE A 566 19.35 -14.44 -5.63
C PHE A 566 18.22 -13.93 -4.72
N LEU A 567 16.96 -13.95 -5.16
CA LEU A 567 15.80 -13.57 -4.34
C LEU A 567 15.56 -14.52 -3.14
N VAL A 568 15.90 -15.81 -3.25
CA VAL A 568 15.66 -16.84 -2.21
C VAL A 568 16.83 -17.00 -1.21
N ILE A 569 17.93 -16.25 -1.35
CA ILE A 569 18.99 -16.22 -0.31
C ILE A 569 18.47 -15.61 0.99
N HIS A 570 18.56 -16.33 2.12
CA HIS A 570 18.15 -15.82 3.43
C HIS A 570 19.10 -14.75 4.02
N GLN A 571 20.41 -14.83 3.76
CA GLN A 571 21.45 -14.02 4.43
C GLN A 571 22.11 -12.97 3.52
N LYS A 572 21.33 -12.35 2.62
CA LYS A 572 21.79 -11.30 1.68
C LYS A 572 22.67 -10.19 2.30
N PRO A 573 22.42 -9.69 3.53
CA PRO A 573 23.27 -8.65 4.13
C PRO A 573 24.73 -9.04 4.36
N LYS A 574 25.07 -10.32 4.36
CA LYS A 574 26.43 -10.82 4.65
C LYS A 574 27.30 -11.04 3.41
N LEU A 575 26.71 -11.04 2.22
CA LEU A 575 27.44 -11.27 0.98
C LEU A 575 28.19 -10.00 0.56
N SER A 576 29.47 -10.15 0.25
CA SER A 576 30.26 -9.11 -0.40
C SER A 576 29.93 -9.00 -1.90
N LEU A 577 30.36 -7.91 -2.53
CA LEU A 577 30.12 -7.65 -3.94
C LEU A 577 30.75 -8.74 -4.84
N ASP A 578 32.01 -9.08 -4.59
CA ASP A 578 32.73 -10.12 -5.35
C ASP A 578 32.05 -11.49 -5.21
N GLU A 579 31.52 -11.83 -4.04
CA GLU A 579 30.75 -13.06 -3.83
C GLU A 579 29.43 -13.06 -4.63
N ILE A 580 28.71 -11.93 -4.67
CA ILE A 580 27.47 -11.82 -5.47
C ILE A 580 27.80 -11.96 -6.96
N THR A 581 28.77 -11.21 -7.48
CA THR A 581 29.16 -11.25 -8.90
C THR A 581 29.70 -12.63 -9.31
N ARG A 582 30.40 -13.34 -8.41
CA ARG A 582 30.90 -14.71 -8.68
C ARG A 582 29.81 -15.78 -8.57
N LEU A 583 28.76 -15.57 -7.78
CA LEU A 583 27.63 -16.50 -7.67
C LEU A 583 26.58 -16.30 -8.77
N PHE A 584 26.47 -15.09 -9.32
CA PHE A 584 25.45 -14.73 -10.33
C PHE A 584 26.07 -14.09 -11.59
N PRO A 585 27.00 -14.78 -12.29
CA PRO A 585 27.78 -14.21 -13.39
C PRO A 585 26.96 -13.87 -14.65
N VAL A 586 25.70 -14.30 -14.71
CA VAL A 586 24.79 -14.07 -15.85
C VAL A 586 23.84 -12.89 -15.58
N LEU A 587 23.89 -12.29 -14.38
CA LEU A 587 23.16 -11.06 -14.05
C LEU A 587 24.09 -9.85 -14.13
N THR A 588 23.74 -8.87 -14.95
CA THR A 588 24.52 -7.62 -15.05
C THR A 588 24.47 -6.83 -13.74
N ILE A 589 25.52 -6.04 -13.48
CA ILE A 589 25.62 -5.11 -12.34
C ILE A 589 24.37 -4.19 -12.28
N ARG A 590 23.89 -3.73 -13.44
CA ARG A 590 22.69 -2.89 -13.57
C ARG A 590 21.39 -3.63 -13.17
N GLN A 591 21.26 -4.93 -13.49
CA GLN A 591 20.15 -5.77 -13.04
C GLN A 591 20.23 -6.09 -11.53
N LEU A 592 21.41 -6.46 -11.03
CA LEU A 592 21.65 -6.74 -9.61
C LEU A 592 21.32 -5.54 -8.71
N PHE A 593 21.70 -4.33 -9.12
CA PHE A 593 21.31 -3.08 -8.44
C PHE A 593 19.79 -2.92 -8.37
N ARG A 594 19.11 -3.15 -9.50
CA ARG A 594 17.65 -2.99 -9.62
C ARG A 594 16.90 -4.02 -8.79
N ILE A 595 17.33 -5.29 -8.73
CA ILE A 595 16.74 -6.28 -7.83
C ILE A 595 16.98 -5.90 -6.36
N SER A 596 18.23 -5.57 -6.00
CA SER A 596 18.61 -5.23 -4.61
C SER A 596 17.88 -4.00 -4.05
N THR A 597 17.61 -3.00 -4.90
CA THR A 597 16.91 -1.76 -4.53
C THR A 597 15.38 -1.81 -4.67
N LYS A 598 14.84 -2.80 -5.40
CA LYS A 598 13.39 -3.08 -5.45
C LYS A 598 12.94 -4.15 -4.45
N TYR A 599 13.88 -4.91 -3.86
CA TYR A 599 13.60 -5.95 -2.89
C TYR A 599 12.79 -5.43 -1.70
N TRP A 600 11.70 -6.12 -1.39
CA TRP A 600 10.87 -5.87 -0.22
C TRP A 600 10.41 -7.21 0.37
N ASP A 601 10.64 -7.42 1.67
CA ASP A 601 10.15 -8.63 2.33
C ASP A 601 8.69 -8.47 2.78
N ASN A 602 7.94 -9.54 2.57
CA ASN A 602 6.49 -9.59 2.77
C ASN A 602 6.09 -10.61 3.85
N LYS A 603 7.02 -11.42 4.39
CA LYS A 603 6.64 -12.57 5.23
C LYS A 603 7.67 -13.10 6.24
N TYR A 604 8.98 -12.97 6.04
CA TYR A 604 9.97 -13.83 6.74
C TYR A 604 11.06 -13.11 7.56
N GLY A 605 11.04 -11.78 7.67
CA GLY A 605 12.10 -10.99 8.30
C GLY A 605 13.40 -10.93 7.48
N THR A 606 13.33 -11.20 6.18
CA THR A 606 14.51 -11.24 5.31
C THR A 606 14.92 -9.85 4.85
N HIS A 607 16.20 -9.55 4.95
CA HIS A 607 16.74 -8.23 4.61
C HIS A 607 17.37 -8.26 3.20
N SER A 608 17.42 -7.10 2.52
CA SER A 608 18.14 -6.97 1.24
C SER A 608 19.66 -7.03 1.44
N VAL A 609 20.42 -6.86 0.37
CA VAL A 609 21.89 -6.71 0.39
C VAL A 609 22.29 -5.52 1.28
N SER A 610 23.48 -5.57 1.89
CA SER A 610 23.98 -4.46 2.74
C SER A 610 24.06 -3.14 1.97
N SER A 611 23.79 -2.02 2.66
CA SER A 611 23.84 -0.67 2.09
C SER A 611 25.22 -0.35 1.49
N ASP A 612 26.29 -0.82 2.13
CA ASP A 612 27.67 -0.59 1.68
C ASP A 612 27.96 -1.29 0.33
N VAL A 613 27.28 -2.41 0.07
CA VAL A 613 27.42 -3.16 -1.18
C VAL A 613 26.51 -2.58 -2.26
N ILE A 614 25.30 -2.13 -1.91
CA ILE A 614 24.42 -1.38 -2.83
C ILE A 614 25.10 -0.09 -3.31
N GLU A 615 25.83 0.61 -2.44
CA GLU A 615 26.55 1.83 -2.82
C GLU A 615 27.80 1.55 -3.67
N LYS A 616 28.54 0.46 -3.38
CA LYS A 616 29.62 0.00 -4.28
C LYS A 616 29.10 -0.37 -5.67
N ILE A 617 27.96 -1.07 -5.75
CA ILE A 617 27.29 -1.37 -7.03
C ILE A 617 26.93 -0.07 -7.77
N ARG A 618 26.44 0.96 -7.06
CA ARG A 618 26.15 2.28 -7.65
C ARG A 618 27.40 2.93 -8.26
N VAL A 619 28.54 2.88 -7.56
CA VAL A 619 29.79 3.48 -8.04
C VAL A 619 30.28 2.81 -9.33
N MET A 620 30.30 1.46 -9.40
CA MET A 620 30.67 0.75 -10.63
C MET A 620 29.72 1.10 -11.79
N MET A 621 28.41 1.20 -11.52
CA MET A 621 27.43 1.65 -12.52
C MET A 621 27.63 3.09 -13.04
N THR A 622 28.42 3.92 -12.36
CA THR A 622 28.82 5.27 -12.82
C THR A 622 30.20 5.32 -13.47
N GLU A 623 30.97 4.23 -13.39
CA GLU A 623 32.27 4.07 -14.06
C GLU A 623 32.11 3.38 -15.43
N ASP A 624 31.14 2.45 -15.55
CA ASP A 624 30.71 1.82 -16.82
C ASP A 624 29.91 2.78 -17.72
N SER A 625 30.60 3.78 -18.30
CA SER A 625 30.03 4.89 -19.09
C SER A 625 30.02 4.68 -20.61
N ASP A 626 29.88 3.43 -21.09
CA ASP A 626 29.62 3.17 -22.51
C ASP A 626 28.14 3.37 -22.87
N GLU A 627 27.88 4.11 -23.97
CA GLU A 627 26.54 4.54 -24.38
C GLU A 627 25.68 3.42 -25.03
N SER A 628 26.26 2.24 -25.27
CA SER A 628 25.58 1.08 -25.84
C SER A 628 25.26 0.03 -24.78
N GLY A 629 24.06 0.11 -24.18
CA GLY A 629 23.60 -0.85 -23.18
C GLY A 629 22.17 -0.58 -22.74
N SER A 630 21.20 -1.09 -23.52
CA SER A 630 19.78 -0.78 -23.37
C SER A 630 19.24 -1.10 -21.96
N PHE A 631 18.31 -0.27 -21.50
CA PHE A 631 17.68 -0.36 -20.16
C PHE A 631 16.52 -1.38 -20.10
N LEU A 632 16.11 -1.86 -21.27
CA LEU A 632 15.33 -3.06 -21.51
C LEU A 632 16.26 -4.10 -22.17
N LEU A 633 15.93 -5.39 -22.10
CA LEU A 633 16.35 -6.29 -23.18
C LEU A 633 15.77 -5.71 -24.46
N GLU A 634 16.58 -5.51 -25.51
CA GLU A 634 16.06 -4.90 -26.73
C GLU A 634 14.90 -5.74 -27.28
N ASP A 635 13.88 -5.06 -27.79
CA ASP A 635 12.78 -5.71 -28.49
C ASP A 635 13.33 -6.20 -29.83
N ASP A 636 13.99 -7.36 -29.79
CA ASP A 636 14.64 -8.01 -30.91
C ASP A 636 13.58 -8.66 -31.83
N SER A 637 12.70 -7.79 -32.33
CA SER A 637 11.77 -7.96 -33.44
C SER A 637 12.47 -8.39 -34.75
N SER A 638 13.79 -8.57 -34.72
CA SER A 638 14.61 -9.26 -35.71
C SER A 638 14.38 -10.79 -35.72
N ILE A 639 13.97 -11.40 -34.60
CA ILE A 639 13.64 -12.82 -34.49
C ILE A 639 12.16 -13.04 -34.85
N ILE A 640 11.89 -13.06 -36.15
CA ILE A 640 10.57 -13.37 -36.72
C ILE A 640 10.20 -14.83 -36.43
N PRO A 641 9.00 -15.14 -35.91
CA PRO A 641 8.56 -16.51 -35.71
C PRO A 641 8.21 -17.18 -37.06
N PHE A 642 9.06 -18.11 -37.50
CA PHE A 642 8.96 -18.90 -38.74
C PHE A 642 8.85 -18.09 -40.03
N ILE A 643 9.93 -18.04 -40.81
CA ILE A 643 9.83 -17.68 -42.24
C ILE A 643 9.15 -18.86 -42.94
N VAL A 644 8.11 -18.59 -43.74
CA VAL A 644 7.31 -19.64 -44.39
C VAL A 644 8.14 -20.44 -45.39
N GLU A 645 9.14 -19.81 -46.00
CA GLU A 645 10.18 -20.44 -46.82
C GLU A 645 10.91 -21.58 -46.10
N ASP A 646 11.23 -21.48 -44.79
CA ASP A 646 11.99 -22.54 -44.08
C ASP A 646 11.16 -23.81 -43.90
N ILE A 647 9.85 -23.66 -43.64
CA ILE A 647 8.88 -24.77 -43.65
C ILE A 647 8.71 -25.29 -45.08
N SER A 648 8.63 -24.42 -46.08
CA SER A 648 8.49 -24.81 -47.49
C SER A 648 9.75 -25.46 -48.09
N MET A 649 10.93 -25.29 -47.47
CA MET A 649 12.18 -25.96 -47.84
C MET A 649 12.39 -27.31 -47.12
N SER A 650 11.61 -27.60 -46.07
CA SER A 650 11.70 -28.84 -45.29
C SER A 650 10.55 -29.83 -45.53
N MET A 651 9.51 -29.44 -46.28
CA MET A 651 8.48 -30.37 -46.78
C MET A 651 8.81 -30.91 -48.18
N GLU A 652 9.19 -32.19 -48.28
CA GLU A 652 9.33 -32.85 -49.58
C GLU A 652 7.96 -33.05 -50.28
N GLN A 653 7.96 -33.00 -51.61
CA GLN A 653 6.74 -33.11 -52.42
C GLN A 653 6.31 -34.57 -52.60
N VAL A 654 5.55 -35.09 -51.63
CA VAL A 654 4.94 -36.43 -51.71
C VAL A 654 4.02 -36.53 -52.93
N ASN A 655 4.32 -37.46 -53.83
CA ASN A 655 3.53 -37.72 -55.02
C ASN A 655 2.28 -38.54 -54.67
N VAL A 656 1.10 -38.02 -54.98
CA VAL A 656 -0.20 -38.58 -54.52
C VAL A 656 -0.50 -39.97 -55.11
N ASN A 657 0.22 -40.39 -56.16
CA ASN A 657 0.00 -41.65 -56.87
C ASN A 657 0.52 -42.89 -56.11
N ASP A 658 1.41 -42.73 -55.13
CA ASP A 658 2.15 -43.84 -54.51
C ASP A 658 1.59 -44.25 -53.12
N ILE A 659 0.38 -43.78 -52.75
CA ILE A 659 -0.25 -44.04 -51.45
C ILE A 659 -1.37 -45.08 -51.57
N GLU A 660 -1.20 -46.29 -51.02
CA GLU A 660 -2.26 -47.30 -50.97
C GLU A 660 -3.40 -46.91 -50.00
N LEU A 661 -4.66 -47.10 -50.43
CA LEU A 661 -5.83 -46.69 -49.65
C LEU A 661 -6.28 -47.75 -48.62
N PRO A 662 -6.65 -47.36 -47.38
CA PRO A 662 -7.15 -48.29 -46.36
C PRO A 662 -8.41 -49.08 -46.76
N GLN A 663 -8.48 -50.32 -46.32
CA GLN A 663 -9.52 -51.32 -46.68
C GLN A 663 -10.97 -50.83 -46.46
N LEU A 664 -11.23 -49.98 -45.47
CA LEU A 664 -12.54 -49.35 -45.21
C LEU A 664 -13.08 -48.48 -46.36
N ILE A 665 -12.22 -48.04 -47.29
CA ILE A 665 -12.62 -47.30 -48.49
C ILE A 665 -12.88 -48.26 -49.65
N LEU A 666 -12.06 -49.31 -49.78
CA LEU A 666 -12.17 -50.36 -50.80
C LEU A 666 -13.51 -51.13 -50.76
N GLU A 667 -14.05 -51.40 -49.57
CA GLU A 667 -15.31 -52.13 -49.40
C GLU A 667 -16.57 -51.31 -49.76
N ASN A 668 -16.45 -49.99 -49.95
CA ASN A 668 -17.59 -49.09 -50.06
C ASN A 668 -17.85 -48.67 -51.53
N PRO A 669 -18.96 -49.11 -52.17
CA PRO A 669 -19.20 -48.92 -53.60
C PRO A 669 -19.32 -47.44 -54.04
N CYS A 670 -19.54 -46.51 -53.10
CA CYS A 670 -19.55 -45.07 -53.36
C CYS A 670 -18.16 -44.50 -53.72
N PHE A 671 -17.07 -45.21 -53.40
CA PHE A 671 -15.68 -44.79 -53.64
C PHE A 671 -15.01 -45.53 -54.81
N SER A 672 -15.78 -46.28 -55.60
CA SER A 672 -15.31 -47.00 -56.79
C SER A 672 -14.59 -46.13 -57.84
N PHE A 673 -14.83 -44.81 -57.84
CA PHE A 673 -14.11 -43.85 -58.69
C PHE A 673 -12.64 -43.61 -58.27
N LEU A 674 -12.23 -44.05 -57.07
CA LEU A 674 -10.83 -44.05 -56.62
C LEU A 674 -10.07 -45.32 -57.04
N LEU A 675 -10.75 -46.29 -57.66
CA LEU A 675 -10.17 -47.56 -58.11
C LEU A 675 -9.92 -47.62 -59.62
N THR A 676 -10.41 -46.63 -60.38
CA THR A 676 -10.20 -46.54 -61.84
C THR A 676 -8.81 -45.99 -62.17
N ARG A 677 -7.81 -46.87 -62.07
CA ARG A 677 -6.47 -46.70 -62.66
C ARG A 677 -6.58 -46.54 -64.17
N GLU A 678 -5.86 -45.59 -64.77
CA GLU A 678 -5.78 -45.48 -66.23
C GLU A 678 -4.91 -46.62 -66.80
N GLU A 679 -5.53 -47.67 -67.32
CA GLU A 679 -4.83 -48.71 -68.05
C GLU A 679 -4.59 -48.31 -69.51
N GLY A 680 -3.32 -48.01 -69.81
CA GLY A 680 -2.63 -48.48 -71.01
C GLY A 680 -3.28 -48.22 -72.37
N ASN A 681 -2.92 -47.10 -72.98
CA ASN A 681 -3.05 -46.88 -74.42
C ASN A 681 -2.08 -47.82 -75.18
N PRO A 682 -2.53 -48.68 -76.13
CA PRO A 682 -1.63 -49.37 -77.05
C PRO A 682 -1.52 -48.60 -78.38
N SER A 683 -0.28 -48.39 -78.82
CA SER A 683 0.09 -47.92 -80.17
C SER A 683 0.20 -49.08 -81.17
#